data_AF-A0A2S9XXF4-F1
#
_entry.id   AF-A0A2S9XXF4-F1
#
_cell.length_a   1.000
_cell.length_b   1.000
_cell.length_c   1.000
_cell.angle_alpha   90.00
_cell.angle_beta   90.00
_cell.angle_gamma   90.00
#
_symmetry.space_group_name_H-M   'P 1'
#
loop_
_entity.id
_entity.type
_entity.pdbx_description
1 polymer ?
#
loop_
_entity_poly.entity_id
_entity_poly.type
_entity_poly.pdbx_seq_one_letter_code
_entity_poly.pdbx_strand_id
1 'polypeptide(L)'
;MTVARDRLSAALAAWSSTLGVDGVETRARELEAAETATYATASRVLAILRPRTRAEVQACVRVAAEHGVPLYPTSTGKNWGYGSRVPTTDGAVVLELGGLDRILELDEELGYVVIEPGVTQRQLHDFVREQTGGRLWIDATSSSFDSSVIGNLLERGHGVTAYCDHVACASDLEVVLADGEVICTGYGAFGGEHPESATRALDSWGLGPALAGLFSQSNFGVVTRATIWLMRAPEYARVGFFTVEGDDALAAAVDAIRPLRLDRILPSGPFFGNVYQALRKVMSYPWAATGGAVPLDSTTAEALAAPHRYGRWNGSIGLCGTVEQVELQQRRLEAALAGRASWSCFVDASLAGLEREFPASRHAEVRAVVAGFTGGVAGTGLRGAYWRVGDPPTSEAMDLDRDGCGFKFTTATVPFRGAELLAAARYACEVISSHGFEPGIGVFPVRERALQLHISTAYDRRVEGHDAAALACHAALAAGLMDRGYFPTRLGVGSMDALTRQTPRYGELLGALKRVFDPCGILAPGRYAAEPAGSPLLSMTDAEHCALEREAPREHRYIAGKVPAMAGGTLEHSRLVAELGSMLRDALEGGPCRVLTADARIRIEAVDVDTYPDLAVVHGPPKVAADTHALLNPTLIVEVLARSTEAYDRGLKASYFRRIPSLQAYLLVAQDRPLLELQVRERGDRWALLEAGPGQRLTIEALELELEVDAIYREALSA
;
A
#
# COMPACT_ATOMS: atom_id res chain seq x y z
N MET A 1 1.46 17.95 -5.93
CA MET A 1 1.69 18.95 -4.86
C MET A 1 3.16 19.32 -4.88
N THR A 2 3.52 20.61 -4.92
CA THR A 2 4.93 21.00 -4.79
C THR A 2 5.27 21.17 -3.31
N VAL A 3 6.10 20.29 -2.77
CA VAL A 3 6.59 20.42 -1.38
C VAL A 3 7.46 21.68 -1.30
N ALA A 4 7.16 22.56 -0.34
CA ALA A 4 7.98 23.76 -0.12
C ALA A 4 9.42 23.37 0.23
N ARG A 5 10.40 24.04 -0.38
CA ARG A 5 11.83 23.71 -0.25
C ARG A 5 12.31 23.65 1.20
N ASP A 6 11.81 24.55 2.05
CA ASP A 6 12.18 24.61 3.46
C ASP A 6 11.65 23.40 4.24
N ARG A 7 10.43 22.94 3.92
CA ARG A 7 9.84 21.72 4.52
C ARG A 7 10.61 20.47 4.14
N LEU A 8 10.97 20.35 2.86
CA LEU A 8 11.80 19.23 2.38
C LEU A 8 13.17 19.23 3.06
N SER A 9 13.80 20.41 3.21
CA SER A 9 15.12 20.53 3.85
C SER A 9 15.08 20.12 5.33
N ALA A 10 14.02 20.53 6.06
CA ALA A 10 13.80 20.11 7.44
C ALA A 10 13.58 18.58 7.55
N ALA A 11 12.74 18.02 6.67
CA ALA A 11 12.47 16.58 6.63
C ALA A 11 13.74 15.76 6.37
N LEU A 12 14.57 16.19 5.40
CA LEU A 12 15.86 15.54 5.10
C LEU A 12 16.78 15.55 6.32
N ALA A 13 16.89 16.67 7.04
CA ALA A 13 17.70 16.76 8.24
C ALA A 13 17.20 15.80 9.35
N ALA A 14 15.88 15.74 9.56
CA ALA A 14 15.27 14.85 10.56
C ALA A 14 15.45 13.36 10.21
N TRP A 15 15.28 12.99 8.93
CA TRP A 15 15.53 11.64 8.46
C TRP A 15 17.00 11.26 8.59
N SER A 16 17.94 12.14 8.22
CA SER A 16 19.38 11.86 8.37
C SER A 16 19.79 11.69 9.84
N SER A 17 19.15 12.40 10.77
CA SER A 17 19.37 12.19 12.20
C SER A 17 18.86 10.83 12.71
N THR A 18 17.85 10.27 12.05
CA THR A 18 17.22 9.00 12.45
C THR A 18 17.90 7.80 11.81
N LEU A 19 18.08 7.85 10.49
CA LEU A 19 18.59 6.73 9.68
C LEU A 19 20.12 6.73 9.54
N GLY A 20 20.77 7.81 9.97
CA GLY A 20 22.16 8.10 9.63
C GLY A 20 22.32 8.58 8.19
N VAL A 21 23.54 9.00 7.87
CA VAL A 21 23.88 9.58 6.55
C VAL A 21 23.69 8.61 5.39
N ASP A 22 23.93 7.31 5.61
CA ASP A 22 23.81 6.28 4.56
C ASP A 22 22.35 5.85 4.32
N GLY A 23 21.45 6.20 5.25
CA GLY A 23 20.02 5.86 5.17
C GLY A 23 19.19 6.84 4.35
N VAL A 24 19.76 7.97 3.91
CA VAL A 24 19.10 9.00 3.10
C VAL A 24 19.91 9.28 1.84
N GLU A 25 19.30 9.05 0.68
CA GLU A 25 19.93 9.26 -0.63
C GLU A 25 19.28 10.42 -1.38
N THR A 26 20.13 11.32 -1.91
CA THR A 26 19.71 12.52 -2.65
C THR A 26 20.55 12.77 -3.90
N ARG A 27 21.51 11.89 -4.24
CA ARG A 27 22.34 12.03 -5.43
C ARG A 27 21.50 11.80 -6.69
N ALA A 28 21.57 12.73 -7.63
CA ALA A 28 20.79 12.71 -8.88
C ALA A 28 20.77 11.34 -9.58
N ARG A 29 21.94 10.69 -9.71
CA ARG A 29 22.06 9.36 -10.35
C ARG A 29 21.17 8.29 -9.71
N GLU A 30 21.08 8.26 -8.38
CA GLU A 30 20.29 7.26 -7.66
C GLU A 30 18.78 7.58 -7.75
N LEU A 31 18.44 8.88 -7.74
CA LEU A 31 17.07 9.34 -7.93
C LEU A 31 16.58 9.01 -9.35
N GLU A 32 17.36 9.32 -10.39
CA GLU A 32 17.08 8.96 -11.79
C GLU A 32 16.88 7.43 -11.96
N ALA A 33 17.67 6.62 -11.25
CA ALA A 33 17.50 5.16 -11.25
C ALA A 33 16.20 4.69 -10.57
N ALA A 34 15.67 5.45 -9.60
CA ALA A 34 14.38 5.18 -8.97
C ALA A 34 13.19 5.74 -9.79
N GLU A 35 13.44 6.74 -10.63
CA GLU A 35 12.50 7.30 -11.61
C GLU A 35 12.37 6.43 -12.88
N THR A 36 13.31 5.50 -13.08
CA THR A 36 13.34 4.59 -14.23
C THR A 36 12.44 3.37 -14.03
N ALA A 37 11.63 3.05 -15.05
CA ALA A 37 10.83 1.83 -15.14
C ALA A 37 11.00 1.14 -16.49
N THR A 38 10.28 0.03 -16.71
CA THR A 38 10.26 -0.70 -17.99
C THR A 38 9.41 -0.03 -19.09
N TYR A 39 8.97 1.21 -18.87
CA TYR A 39 8.27 2.07 -19.83
C TYR A 39 8.45 3.54 -19.41
N ALA A 40 8.16 4.49 -20.30
CA ALA A 40 8.27 5.91 -19.98
C ALA A 40 7.42 6.33 -18.76
N THR A 41 8.06 7.04 -17.84
CA THR A 41 7.49 7.59 -16.60
C THR A 41 7.87 9.07 -16.47
N ALA A 42 7.12 9.82 -15.67
CA ALA A 42 7.32 11.27 -15.52
C ALA A 42 7.49 11.73 -14.05
N SER A 43 7.25 10.86 -13.08
CA SER A 43 7.31 11.20 -11.65
C SER A 43 8.76 11.43 -11.22
N ARG A 44 9.02 12.56 -10.57
CA ARG A 44 10.32 12.86 -9.94
C ARG A 44 10.38 12.37 -8.51
N VAL A 45 11.55 11.87 -8.12
CA VAL A 45 11.84 11.41 -6.76
C VAL A 45 12.65 12.47 -6.01
N LEU A 46 12.19 12.86 -4.81
CA LEU A 46 12.86 13.90 -4.01
C LEU A 46 14.03 13.35 -3.18
N ALA A 47 13.91 12.12 -2.69
CA ALA A 47 14.91 11.40 -1.92
C ALA A 47 14.54 9.91 -1.86
N ILE A 48 15.49 9.08 -1.43
CA ILE A 48 15.25 7.67 -1.11
C ILE A 48 15.65 7.43 0.35
N LEU A 49 14.75 6.83 1.14
CA LEU A 49 14.96 6.46 2.53
C LEU A 49 15.14 4.95 2.64
N ARG A 50 16.13 4.50 3.42
CA ARG A 50 16.48 3.08 3.59
C ARG A 50 16.47 2.66 5.06
N PRO A 51 15.29 2.60 5.69
CA PRO A 51 15.17 2.04 7.03
C PRO A 51 15.56 0.56 7.04
N ARG A 52 15.99 0.08 8.21
CA ARG A 52 16.36 -1.32 8.52
C ARG A 52 15.55 -1.90 9.66
N THR A 53 14.74 -1.08 10.33
CA THR A 53 13.88 -1.52 11.43
C THR A 53 12.49 -0.89 11.34
N ARG A 54 11.49 -1.54 11.95
CA ARG A 54 10.14 -0.97 12.11
C ARG A 54 10.18 0.42 12.78
N ALA A 55 11.03 0.60 13.80
CA ALA A 55 11.13 1.87 14.52
C ALA A 55 11.61 3.01 13.60
N GLU A 56 12.55 2.74 12.71
CA GLU A 56 12.99 3.68 11.68
C GLU A 56 11.88 3.99 10.67
N VAL A 57 11.07 3.00 10.28
CA VAL A 57 9.89 3.22 9.43
C VAL A 57 8.90 4.16 10.13
N GLN A 58 8.56 3.92 11.41
CA GLN A 58 7.67 4.79 12.18
C GLN A 58 8.20 6.23 12.25
N ALA A 59 9.50 6.40 12.49
CA ALA A 59 10.13 7.71 12.50
C ALA A 59 10.08 8.40 11.12
N CYS A 60 10.32 7.66 10.03
CA CYS A 60 10.21 8.20 8.67
C CYS A 60 8.80 8.72 8.38
N VAL A 61 7.79 7.93 8.74
CA VAL A 61 6.37 8.27 8.53
C VAL A 61 5.96 9.48 9.37
N ARG A 62 6.39 9.57 10.62
CA ARG A 62 6.10 10.74 11.48
C ARG A 62 6.71 12.03 10.92
N VAL A 63 7.97 12.00 10.50
CA VAL A 63 8.65 13.15 9.86
C VAL A 63 7.94 13.55 8.56
N ALA A 64 7.52 12.57 7.75
CA ALA A 64 6.73 12.84 6.56
C ALA A 64 5.40 13.53 6.90
N ALA A 65 4.70 13.07 7.93
CA ALA A 65 3.42 13.64 8.38
C ALA A 65 3.59 15.06 8.92
N GLU A 66 4.65 15.31 9.68
CA GLU A 66 5.01 16.61 10.23
C GLU A 66 5.26 17.65 9.13
N HIS A 67 6.01 17.27 8.09
CA HIS A 67 6.40 18.19 7.02
C HIS A 67 5.50 18.14 5.77
N GLY A 68 4.50 17.24 5.74
CA GLY A 68 3.61 17.05 4.60
C GLY A 68 4.35 16.56 3.34
N VAL A 69 5.30 15.65 3.51
CA VAL A 69 6.09 15.08 2.41
C VAL A 69 5.54 13.71 2.00
N PRO A 70 5.16 13.50 0.74
CA PRO A 70 4.68 12.21 0.28
C PRO A 70 5.76 11.12 0.36
N LEU A 71 5.41 9.96 0.90
CA LEU A 71 6.22 8.74 0.90
C LEU A 71 5.66 7.73 -0.10
N TYR A 72 6.52 7.02 -0.81
CA TYR A 72 6.15 5.90 -1.67
C TYR A 72 6.87 4.63 -1.22
N PRO A 73 6.21 3.75 -0.44
CA PRO A 73 6.82 2.54 0.06
C PRO A 73 7.08 1.52 -1.06
N THR A 74 8.27 0.94 -1.04
CA THR A 74 8.62 -0.19 -1.91
C THR A 74 9.38 -1.24 -1.09
N SER A 75 9.21 -2.51 -1.42
CA SER A 75 10.02 -3.60 -0.86
C SER A 75 11.37 -3.68 -1.60
N THR A 76 11.55 -4.67 -2.48
CA THR A 76 12.76 -4.78 -3.34
C THR A 76 12.63 -4.00 -4.65
N GLY A 77 11.47 -3.38 -4.91
CA GLY A 77 11.28 -2.50 -6.08
C GLY A 77 11.17 -3.19 -7.43
N LYS A 78 11.17 -4.53 -7.48
CA LYS A 78 11.17 -5.34 -8.73
C LYS A 78 9.77 -5.48 -9.35
N ASN A 79 8.99 -4.40 -9.35
CA ASN A 79 7.62 -4.39 -9.88
C ASN A 79 7.55 -4.09 -11.39
N TRP A 80 8.35 -4.83 -12.17
CA TRP A 80 8.53 -4.59 -13.60
C TRP A 80 7.24 -4.82 -14.39
N GLY A 81 7.05 -4.02 -15.44
CA GLY A 81 5.81 -4.00 -16.22
C GLY A 81 4.68 -3.18 -15.58
N TYR A 82 4.77 -2.85 -14.29
CA TYR A 82 3.77 -2.06 -13.55
C TYR A 82 4.28 -0.71 -13.04
N GLY A 83 5.59 -0.45 -13.10
CA GLY A 83 6.16 0.86 -12.70
C GLY A 83 7.39 0.76 -11.80
N SER A 84 7.89 -0.45 -11.52
CA SER A 84 9.16 -0.65 -10.80
C SER A 84 9.13 0.02 -9.43
N ARG A 85 9.97 1.05 -9.20
CA ARG A 85 10.02 1.85 -7.96
C ARG A 85 9.39 3.24 -8.10
N VAL A 86 8.90 3.57 -9.30
CA VAL A 86 8.44 4.91 -9.62
C VAL A 86 7.17 5.24 -8.82
N PRO A 87 7.14 6.38 -8.10
CA PRO A 87 5.95 6.79 -7.37
C PRO A 87 4.77 7.12 -8.28
N THR A 88 3.55 6.92 -7.75
CA THR A 88 2.29 7.28 -8.40
C THR A 88 2.04 8.79 -8.48
N THR A 89 2.79 9.59 -7.73
CA THR A 89 2.70 11.06 -7.74
C THR A 89 4.07 11.70 -7.91
N ASP A 90 4.12 12.85 -8.54
CA ASP A 90 5.35 13.64 -8.70
C ASP A 90 5.80 14.24 -7.36
N GLY A 91 7.12 14.24 -7.12
CA GLY A 91 7.69 14.84 -5.93
C GLY A 91 7.48 14.01 -4.65
N ALA A 92 7.46 12.69 -4.77
CA ALA A 92 7.46 11.79 -3.61
C ALA A 92 8.87 11.38 -3.19
N VAL A 93 9.01 10.97 -1.94
CA VAL A 93 10.20 10.33 -1.38
C VAL A 93 9.98 8.82 -1.39
N VAL A 94 10.89 8.05 -1.99
CA VAL A 94 10.77 6.58 -1.99
C VAL A 94 11.22 6.04 -0.65
N LEU A 95 10.41 5.19 -0.02
CA LEU A 95 10.74 4.48 1.21
C LEU A 95 11.10 3.03 0.84
N GLU A 96 12.39 2.72 0.69
CA GLU A 96 12.90 1.40 0.32
C GLU A 96 13.04 0.51 1.57
N LEU A 97 12.12 -0.45 1.71
CA LEU A 97 12.06 -1.39 2.83
C LEU A 97 12.91 -2.64 2.62
N GLY A 98 13.74 -2.67 1.57
CA GLY A 98 14.62 -3.80 1.24
C GLY A 98 15.62 -4.16 2.34
N GLY A 99 15.93 -3.22 3.25
CA GLY A 99 16.80 -3.46 4.41
C GLY A 99 16.11 -4.12 5.61
N LEU A 100 14.78 -4.25 5.61
CA LEU A 100 14.04 -5.06 6.60
C LEU A 100 13.92 -6.47 6.01
N ASP A 101 14.97 -7.27 6.06
CA ASP A 101 15.09 -8.55 5.33
C ASP A 101 15.18 -9.78 6.24
N ARG A 102 14.69 -9.68 7.48
CA ARG A 102 14.75 -10.79 8.43
C ARG A 102 13.61 -11.79 8.21
N ILE A 103 13.97 -13.06 8.30
CA ILE A 103 13.03 -14.16 8.54
C ILE A 103 12.94 -14.33 10.05
N LEU A 104 11.80 -13.97 10.62
CA LEU A 104 11.62 -13.79 12.06
C LEU A 104 11.22 -15.09 12.77
N GLU A 105 10.49 -15.96 12.07
CA GLU A 105 9.93 -17.18 12.64
C GLU A 105 9.63 -18.18 11.52
N LEU A 106 9.83 -19.47 11.83
CA LEU A 106 9.43 -20.60 10.98
C LEU A 106 8.82 -21.66 11.88
N ASP A 107 7.58 -22.02 11.60
CA ASP A 107 6.88 -23.12 12.24
C ASP A 107 6.75 -24.26 11.23
N GLU A 108 7.53 -25.32 11.44
CA GLU A 108 7.55 -26.46 10.53
C GLU A 108 6.29 -27.32 10.67
N GLU A 109 5.72 -27.40 11.88
CA GLU A 109 4.60 -28.27 12.17
C GLU A 109 3.32 -27.74 11.51
N LEU A 110 3.04 -26.47 11.69
CA LEU A 110 1.87 -25.80 11.11
C LEU A 110 2.12 -25.27 9.69
N GLY A 111 3.39 -25.14 9.29
CA GLY A 111 3.76 -24.75 7.94
C GLY A 111 3.52 -23.26 7.70
N TYR A 112 4.16 -22.39 8.46
CA TYR A 112 4.13 -20.95 8.20
C TYR A 112 5.46 -20.28 8.52
N VAL A 113 5.62 -19.07 7.98
CA VAL A 113 6.78 -18.21 8.21
C VAL A 113 6.32 -16.79 8.54
N VAL A 114 7.11 -16.09 9.34
CA VAL A 114 6.97 -14.65 9.56
C VAL A 114 8.18 -13.94 9.00
N ILE A 115 7.94 -12.99 8.09
CA ILE A 115 9.01 -12.33 7.34
C ILE A 115 8.82 -10.82 7.31
N GLU A 116 9.92 -10.12 7.07
CA GLU A 116 9.96 -8.68 6.79
C GLU A 116 9.93 -8.41 5.26
N PRO A 117 9.58 -7.18 4.82
CA PRO A 117 9.32 -6.87 3.40
C PRO A 117 10.54 -7.01 2.48
N GLY A 118 11.75 -6.91 2.98
CA GLY A 118 12.99 -7.10 2.23
C GLY A 118 13.30 -8.55 1.87
N VAL A 119 12.65 -9.53 2.51
CA VAL A 119 12.90 -10.96 2.24
C VAL A 119 12.53 -11.29 0.79
N THR A 120 13.54 -11.69 0.02
CA THR A 120 13.39 -12.14 -1.37
C THR A 120 12.90 -13.58 -1.44
N GLN A 121 12.28 -13.96 -2.57
CA GLN A 121 11.89 -15.35 -2.82
C GLN A 121 13.08 -16.32 -2.78
N ARG A 122 14.27 -15.91 -3.24
CA ARG A 122 15.50 -16.72 -3.13
C ARG A 122 15.92 -16.92 -1.67
N GLN A 123 16.03 -15.84 -0.90
CA GLN A 123 16.38 -15.94 0.53
C GLN A 123 15.41 -16.86 1.28
N LEU A 124 14.10 -16.70 1.05
CA LEU A 124 13.10 -17.52 1.70
C LEU A 124 13.18 -18.99 1.27
N HIS A 125 13.31 -19.26 -0.03
CA HIS A 125 13.48 -20.62 -0.55
C HIS A 125 14.69 -21.32 0.08
N ASP A 126 15.85 -20.68 0.04
CA ASP A 126 17.10 -21.28 0.51
C ASP A 126 17.02 -21.54 2.02
N PHE A 127 16.51 -20.58 2.79
CA PHE A 127 16.29 -20.72 4.23
C PHE A 127 15.31 -21.86 4.56
N VAL A 128 14.12 -21.88 3.96
CA VAL A 128 13.11 -22.91 4.24
C VAL A 128 13.63 -24.29 3.87
N ARG A 129 14.33 -24.42 2.73
CA ARG A 129 14.91 -25.69 2.30
C ARG A 129 15.99 -26.18 3.25
N GLU A 130 16.85 -25.28 3.72
CA GLU A 130 17.91 -25.59 4.69
C GLU A 130 17.34 -26.03 6.04
N GLN A 131 16.40 -25.27 6.60
CA GLN A 131 15.84 -25.53 7.93
C GLN A 131 14.95 -26.77 7.96
N THR A 132 14.18 -27.01 6.90
CA THR A 132 13.18 -28.10 6.88
C THR A 132 13.67 -29.33 6.12
N GLY A 133 14.88 -29.31 5.56
CA GLY A 133 15.35 -30.37 4.66
C GLY A 133 14.44 -30.58 3.44
N GLY A 134 13.73 -29.53 3.02
CA GLY A 134 12.78 -29.57 1.90
C GLY A 134 11.38 -30.13 2.25
N ARG A 135 11.03 -30.27 3.53
CA ARG A 135 9.69 -30.71 3.96
C ARG A 135 8.61 -29.63 3.79
N LEU A 136 9.00 -28.36 3.69
CA LEU A 136 8.12 -27.25 3.33
C LEU A 136 8.59 -26.59 2.04
N TRP A 137 7.63 -26.12 1.26
CA TRP A 137 7.81 -25.41 -0.01
C TRP A 137 7.24 -23.99 0.09
N ILE A 138 7.93 -23.06 -0.56
CA ILE A 138 7.37 -21.75 -0.86
C ILE A 138 6.61 -21.82 -2.20
N ASP A 139 5.73 -20.86 -2.44
CA ASP A 139 5.31 -20.52 -3.79
C ASP A 139 6.09 -19.28 -4.25
N ALA A 140 6.50 -19.25 -5.53
CA ALA A 140 7.32 -18.18 -6.07
C ALA A 140 6.76 -17.67 -7.41
N THR A 141 6.88 -16.36 -7.64
CA THR A 141 6.57 -15.78 -8.95
C THR A 141 7.65 -16.12 -9.97
N SER A 142 7.30 -16.10 -11.25
CA SER A 142 8.26 -16.26 -12.36
C SER A 142 9.17 -15.05 -12.59
N SER A 143 9.06 -14.01 -11.75
CA SER A 143 9.92 -12.81 -11.76
C SER A 143 11.35 -13.12 -11.29
N SER A 144 12.15 -12.09 -11.04
CA SER A 144 13.52 -12.21 -10.50
C SER A 144 13.55 -12.98 -9.18
N PHE A 145 14.66 -13.69 -8.96
CA PHE A 145 15.08 -14.25 -7.67
C PHE A 145 15.01 -13.24 -6.52
N ASP A 146 15.22 -11.96 -6.81
CA ASP A 146 15.25 -10.85 -5.85
C ASP A 146 13.89 -10.15 -5.67
N SER A 147 12.82 -10.75 -6.19
CA SER A 147 11.47 -10.25 -5.92
C SER A 147 11.11 -10.48 -4.45
N SER A 148 10.60 -9.44 -3.80
CA SER A 148 10.07 -9.54 -2.43
C SER A 148 8.82 -10.41 -2.38
N VAL A 149 8.76 -11.29 -1.40
CA VAL A 149 7.57 -12.13 -1.13
C VAL A 149 6.39 -11.25 -0.70
N ILE A 150 6.60 -10.36 0.28
CA ILE A 150 5.57 -9.42 0.74
C ILE A 150 5.18 -8.43 -0.36
N GLY A 151 6.16 -7.86 -1.08
CA GLY A 151 5.89 -6.93 -2.17
C GLY A 151 5.00 -7.54 -3.26
N ASN A 152 5.20 -8.83 -3.57
CA ASN A 152 4.32 -9.55 -4.49
C ASN A 152 2.92 -9.82 -3.88
N LEU A 153 2.86 -10.24 -2.61
CA LEU A 153 1.63 -10.49 -1.87
C LEU A 153 0.74 -9.24 -1.80
N LEU A 154 1.28 -8.08 -1.42
CA LEU A 154 0.52 -6.82 -1.31
C LEU A 154 -0.02 -6.36 -2.65
N GLU A 155 0.61 -6.79 -3.73
CA GLU A 155 0.19 -6.53 -5.09
C GLU A 155 -0.77 -7.58 -5.64
N ARG A 156 -1.16 -8.55 -4.80
CA ARG A 156 -2.04 -9.68 -5.11
C ARG A 156 -1.48 -10.53 -6.25
N GLY A 157 -0.16 -10.65 -6.31
CA GLY A 157 0.51 -11.54 -7.26
C GLY A 157 0.33 -13.01 -6.91
N HIS A 158 0.81 -13.88 -7.80
CA HIS A 158 0.68 -15.33 -7.68
C HIS A 158 1.94 -16.04 -8.22
N GLY A 159 2.13 -17.30 -7.85
CA GLY A 159 3.01 -18.25 -8.54
C GLY A 159 2.23 -19.41 -9.16
N VAL A 160 2.61 -20.66 -8.89
CA VAL A 160 2.15 -21.83 -9.69
C VAL A 160 1.87 -23.12 -8.91
N THR A 161 2.28 -23.23 -7.64
CA THR A 161 1.96 -24.39 -6.78
C THR A 161 0.48 -24.38 -6.38
N ALA A 162 0.08 -25.32 -5.52
CA ALA A 162 -1.26 -25.30 -4.93
C ALA A 162 -1.51 -24.06 -4.05
N TYR A 163 -0.45 -23.40 -3.57
CA TYR A 163 -0.49 -22.19 -2.73
C TYR A 163 -0.26 -20.93 -3.57
N CYS A 164 -0.57 -20.97 -4.87
CA CYS A 164 -0.29 -19.88 -5.79
C CYS A 164 -1.04 -18.57 -5.51
N ASP A 165 -2.14 -18.58 -4.77
CA ASP A 165 -2.86 -17.35 -4.39
C ASP A 165 -2.22 -16.72 -3.15
N HIS A 166 -1.16 -15.93 -3.33
CA HIS A 166 -0.33 -15.44 -2.22
C HIS A 166 -1.12 -14.63 -1.18
N VAL A 167 -2.13 -13.85 -1.59
CA VAL A 167 -2.95 -13.08 -0.64
C VAL A 167 -3.86 -14.00 0.19
N ALA A 168 -4.32 -15.12 -0.39
CA ALA A 168 -5.10 -16.12 0.35
C ALA A 168 -4.24 -16.95 1.32
N CYS A 169 -2.92 -16.99 1.10
CA CYS A 169 -1.95 -17.66 1.97
C CYS A 169 -1.39 -16.76 3.08
N ALA A 170 -1.84 -15.50 3.19
CA ALA A 170 -1.43 -14.58 4.24
C ALA A 170 -2.42 -14.63 5.41
N SER A 171 -1.93 -14.79 6.64
CA SER A 171 -2.77 -14.80 7.85
C SER A 171 -2.75 -13.49 8.63
N ASP A 172 -1.61 -12.79 8.65
CA ASP A 172 -1.46 -11.55 9.39
C ASP A 172 -0.46 -10.58 8.74
N LEU A 173 -0.71 -9.28 8.90
CA LEU A 173 0.14 -8.17 8.48
C LEU A 173 0.41 -7.24 9.68
N GLU A 174 1.66 -6.86 9.91
CA GLU A 174 2.03 -5.71 10.75
C GLU A 174 2.15 -4.47 9.86
N VAL A 175 1.46 -3.39 10.24
CA VAL A 175 1.32 -2.19 9.42
C VAL A 175 1.60 -0.93 10.25
N VAL A 176 2.49 -0.07 9.75
CA VAL A 176 2.70 1.29 10.24
C VAL A 176 1.70 2.23 9.57
N LEU A 177 0.86 2.89 10.35
CA LEU A 177 -0.13 3.87 9.88
C LEU A 177 0.50 5.26 9.69
N ALA A 178 -0.23 6.21 9.10
CA ALA A 178 0.30 7.52 8.72
C ALA A 178 0.69 8.43 9.92
N ASP A 179 0.19 8.13 11.12
CA ASP A 179 0.60 8.75 12.38
C ASP A 179 1.83 8.05 13.02
N GLY A 180 2.30 6.97 12.41
CA GLY A 180 3.39 6.14 12.90
C GLY A 180 2.97 5.13 13.98
N GLU A 181 1.68 4.97 14.28
CA GLU A 181 1.19 3.86 15.09
C GLU A 181 1.34 2.53 14.35
N VAL A 182 1.44 1.44 15.11
CA VAL A 182 1.57 0.09 14.56
C VAL A 182 0.32 -0.70 14.90
N ILE A 183 -0.27 -1.31 13.88
CA ILE A 183 -1.34 -2.28 14.06
C ILE A 183 -0.92 -3.63 13.49
N CYS A 184 -1.51 -4.69 14.04
CA CYS A 184 -1.52 -6.01 13.43
C CYS A 184 -2.95 -6.33 12.99
N THR A 185 -3.10 -7.16 11.96
CA THR A 185 -4.41 -7.61 11.47
C THR A 185 -4.82 -8.94 12.11
N GLY A 186 -5.96 -9.51 11.71
CA GLY A 186 -6.37 -10.86 12.09
C GLY A 186 -6.27 -11.13 13.61
N TYR A 187 -5.70 -12.28 13.98
CA TYR A 187 -5.39 -12.60 15.37
C TYR A 187 -4.11 -11.94 15.89
N GLY A 188 -3.27 -11.38 15.01
CA GLY A 188 -2.08 -10.61 15.39
C GLY A 188 -2.41 -9.37 16.21
N ALA A 189 -3.60 -8.79 16.03
CA ALA A 189 -4.09 -7.63 16.79
C ALA A 189 -4.15 -7.87 18.32
N PHE A 190 -4.31 -9.12 18.76
CA PHE A 190 -4.38 -9.49 20.19
C PHE A 190 -3.01 -9.78 20.80
N GLY A 191 -1.94 -9.68 20.00
CA GLY A 191 -0.57 -9.98 20.41
C GLY A 191 0.00 -9.03 21.47
N GLY A 192 -0.62 -7.88 21.72
CA GLY A 192 -0.19 -6.95 22.77
C GLY A 192 -0.41 -7.46 24.20
N GLU A 193 -1.50 -8.20 24.43
CA GLU A 193 -1.77 -8.89 25.70
C GLU A 193 -1.15 -10.30 25.71
N HIS A 194 -0.99 -10.90 24.52
CA HIS A 194 -0.48 -12.27 24.34
C HIS A 194 0.49 -12.39 23.14
N PRO A 195 1.76 -11.98 23.28
CA PRO A 195 2.75 -11.97 22.19
C PRO A 195 3.00 -13.35 21.56
N GLU A 196 2.77 -14.41 22.33
CA GLU A 196 2.86 -15.81 21.92
C GLU A 196 1.48 -16.42 21.58
N SER A 197 0.55 -15.60 21.08
CA SER A 197 -0.78 -16.07 20.73
C SER A 197 -0.69 -17.22 19.72
N ALA A 198 -1.09 -18.41 20.17
CA ALA A 198 -1.10 -19.63 19.37
C ALA A 198 -1.99 -19.52 18.11
N THR A 199 -2.86 -18.50 18.02
CA THR A 199 -3.80 -18.32 16.90
C THR A 199 -3.34 -17.32 15.85
N ARG A 200 -2.28 -16.54 16.09
CA ARG A 200 -1.83 -15.46 15.20
C ARG A 200 -1.66 -15.91 13.75
N ALA A 201 -1.08 -17.09 13.56
CA ALA A 201 -0.75 -17.59 12.24
C ALA A 201 -1.85 -18.47 11.62
N LEU A 202 -2.94 -18.78 12.33
CA LEU A 202 -3.86 -19.87 11.94
C LEU A 202 -5.00 -19.45 11.01
N ASP A 203 -5.42 -18.19 11.06
CA ASP A 203 -6.58 -17.69 10.33
C ASP A 203 -6.44 -16.20 10.01
N SER A 204 -6.94 -15.81 8.83
CA SER A 204 -6.77 -14.47 8.26
C SER A 204 -7.90 -13.49 8.59
N TRP A 205 -9.00 -13.93 9.20
CA TRP A 205 -10.14 -13.07 9.50
C TRP A 205 -9.97 -12.36 10.85
N GLY A 206 -9.55 -13.09 11.89
CA GLY A 206 -9.53 -12.58 13.26
C GLY A 206 -10.93 -12.33 13.82
N LEU A 207 -11.05 -11.43 14.79
CA LEU A 207 -12.33 -11.01 15.38
C LEU A 207 -12.74 -9.62 14.86
N GLY A 208 -13.96 -9.50 14.34
CA GLY A 208 -14.48 -8.24 13.79
C GLY A 208 -14.18 -8.08 12.29
N PRO A 209 -14.11 -6.84 11.77
CA PRO A 209 -13.80 -6.60 10.36
C PRO A 209 -12.38 -7.08 10.01
N ALA A 210 -12.25 -7.91 8.98
CA ALA A 210 -10.95 -8.37 8.49
C ALA A 210 -10.25 -7.28 7.68
N LEU A 211 -9.23 -6.66 8.28
CA LEU A 211 -8.55 -5.49 7.70
C LEU A 211 -7.43 -5.83 6.72
N ALA A 212 -6.91 -7.06 6.71
CA ALA A 212 -5.74 -7.44 5.89
C ALA A 212 -5.92 -7.09 4.40
N GLY A 213 -7.11 -7.32 3.84
CA GLY A 213 -7.44 -6.99 2.46
C GLY A 213 -7.33 -5.50 2.13
N LEU A 214 -7.56 -4.62 3.11
CA LEU A 214 -7.47 -3.17 2.94
C LEU A 214 -6.04 -2.69 2.69
N PHE A 215 -5.02 -3.45 3.06
CA PHE A 215 -3.60 -3.08 2.89
C PHE A 215 -2.97 -3.63 1.60
N SER A 216 -3.69 -4.47 0.85
CA SER A 216 -3.27 -4.94 -0.47
C SER A 216 -3.78 -4.02 -1.58
N GLN A 217 -2.90 -3.64 -2.52
CA GLN A 217 -3.18 -2.67 -3.59
C GLN A 217 -3.81 -1.36 -3.07
N SER A 218 -3.29 -0.82 -1.97
CA SER A 218 -3.76 0.42 -1.37
C SER A 218 -2.60 1.27 -0.84
N ASN A 219 -2.94 2.39 -0.21
CA ASN A 219 -2.00 3.29 0.44
C ASN A 219 -2.44 3.67 1.86
N PHE A 220 -3.06 2.73 2.57
CA PHE A 220 -3.57 2.96 3.93
C PHE A 220 -2.53 2.74 5.03
N GLY A 221 -1.36 2.20 4.69
CA GLY A 221 -0.30 1.95 5.65
C GLY A 221 0.96 1.38 4.99
N VAL A 222 2.03 1.27 5.76
CA VAL A 222 3.31 0.67 5.36
C VAL A 222 3.45 -0.68 6.05
N VAL A 223 3.39 -1.77 5.29
CA VAL A 223 3.52 -3.13 5.85
C VAL A 223 4.98 -3.43 6.19
N THR A 224 5.25 -3.78 7.45
CA THR A 224 6.59 -4.07 7.98
C THR A 224 6.81 -5.55 8.29
N ARG A 225 5.74 -6.35 8.35
CA ARG A 225 5.81 -7.81 8.58
C ARG A 225 4.61 -8.51 7.97
N ALA A 226 4.78 -9.76 7.54
CA ALA A 226 3.67 -10.62 7.16
C ALA A 226 3.89 -12.05 7.67
N THR A 227 2.78 -12.71 8.00
CA THR A 227 2.73 -14.15 8.28
C THR A 227 2.14 -14.86 7.06
N ILE A 228 2.86 -15.84 6.54
CA ILE A 228 2.54 -16.51 5.27
C ILE A 228 2.60 -18.02 5.47
N TRP A 229 1.57 -18.73 4.99
CA TRP A 229 1.54 -20.18 4.99
C TRP A 229 2.43 -20.77 3.90
N LEU A 230 3.14 -21.83 4.27
CA LEU A 230 4.00 -22.63 3.42
C LEU A 230 3.29 -23.94 3.08
N MET A 231 3.52 -24.41 1.86
CA MET A 231 2.97 -25.69 1.41
C MET A 231 3.82 -26.83 1.99
N ARG A 232 3.19 -27.85 2.58
CA ARG A 232 3.92 -29.10 2.87
C ARG A 232 4.36 -29.75 1.57
N ALA A 233 5.62 -30.18 1.51
CA ALA A 233 6.13 -30.90 0.37
C ALA A 233 5.29 -32.17 0.14
N PRO A 234 4.66 -32.33 -1.03
CA PRO A 234 3.91 -33.52 -1.37
C PRO A 234 4.86 -34.72 -1.48
N GLU A 235 4.33 -35.93 -1.24
CA GLU A 235 5.07 -37.19 -1.41
C GLU A 235 5.58 -37.33 -2.86
N TYR A 236 4.75 -36.96 -3.84
CA TYR A 236 5.11 -36.97 -5.25
C TYR A 236 4.54 -35.76 -5.97
N ALA A 237 5.32 -35.20 -6.90
CA ALA A 237 4.89 -34.15 -7.79
C ALA A 237 5.53 -34.29 -9.18
N ARG A 238 4.77 -33.94 -10.22
CA ARG A 238 5.25 -33.89 -11.60
C ARG A 238 4.50 -32.83 -12.40
N VAL A 239 5.10 -32.41 -13.51
CA VAL A 239 4.55 -31.40 -14.41
C VAL A 239 4.21 -32.03 -15.75
N GLY A 240 2.96 -31.89 -16.16
CA GLY A 240 2.52 -32.25 -17.50
C GLY A 240 2.72 -31.10 -18.48
N PHE A 241 3.23 -31.40 -19.67
CA PHE A 241 3.40 -30.45 -20.77
C PHE A 241 2.58 -30.89 -21.98
N PHE A 242 1.86 -29.95 -22.60
CA PHE A 242 1.02 -30.23 -23.75
C PHE A 242 0.91 -29.02 -24.69
N THR A 243 0.53 -29.26 -25.94
CA THR A 243 0.17 -28.21 -26.91
C THR A 243 -1.31 -28.28 -27.22
N VAL A 244 -1.87 -27.15 -27.64
CA VAL A 244 -3.26 -27.02 -28.09
C VAL A 244 -3.24 -26.32 -29.44
N GLU A 245 -3.71 -27.02 -30.46
CA GLU A 245 -3.72 -26.53 -31.84
C GLU A 245 -5.04 -25.80 -32.12
N GLY A 246 -4.94 -24.48 -32.32
CA GLY A 246 -6.10 -23.65 -32.64
C GLY A 246 -6.83 -23.07 -31.43
N ASP A 247 -7.59 -22.01 -31.69
CA ASP A 247 -8.33 -21.27 -30.67
C ASP A 247 -9.52 -22.09 -30.12
N ASP A 248 -10.28 -22.76 -30.98
CA ASP A 248 -11.47 -23.51 -30.55
C ASP A 248 -11.11 -24.71 -29.66
N ALA A 249 -9.98 -25.36 -29.93
CA ALA A 249 -9.44 -26.41 -29.07
C ALA A 249 -9.03 -25.87 -27.70
N LEU A 250 -8.50 -24.64 -27.62
CA LEU A 250 -8.20 -23.97 -26.35
C LEU A 250 -9.47 -23.73 -25.55
N ALA A 251 -10.51 -23.19 -26.16
CA ALA A 251 -11.78 -22.99 -25.47
C ALA A 251 -12.33 -24.31 -24.91
N ALA A 252 -12.33 -25.36 -25.73
CA ALA A 252 -12.78 -26.69 -25.31
C ALA A 252 -11.91 -27.27 -24.19
N ALA A 253 -10.59 -27.10 -24.23
CA ALA A 253 -9.68 -27.55 -23.19
C ALA A 253 -9.94 -26.83 -21.85
N VAL A 254 -10.12 -25.51 -21.89
CA VAL A 254 -10.44 -24.67 -20.73
C VAL A 254 -11.76 -25.10 -20.09
N ASP A 255 -12.80 -25.31 -20.90
CA ASP A 255 -14.10 -25.77 -20.42
C ASP A 255 -14.05 -27.20 -19.82
N ALA A 256 -13.19 -28.07 -20.38
CA ALA A 256 -12.99 -29.42 -19.87
C ALA A 256 -12.18 -29.46 -18.55
N ILE A 257 -11.27 -28.51 -18.35
CA ILE A 257 -10.46 -28.40 -17.11
C ILE A 257 -11.25 -27.76 -15.98
N ARG A 258 -12.13 -26.78 -16.26
CA ARG A 258 -12.94 -26.08 -15.24
C ARG A 258 -13.57 -27.03 -14.20
N PRO A 259 -14.33 -28.09 -14.56
CA PRO A 259 -14.93 -28.98 -13.56
C PRO A 259 -13.87 -29.66 -12.68
N LEU A 260 -12.74 -30.08 -13.23
CA LEU A 260 -11.65 -30.68 -12.44
C LEU A 260 -11.06 -29.71 -11.41
N ARG A 261 -11.06 -28.40 -11.71
CA ARG A 261 -10.67 -27.34 -10.76
C ARG A 261 -11.75 -27.13 -9.70
N LEU A 262 -13.03 -27.02 -10.11
CA LEU A 262 -14.15 -26.85 -9.18
C LEU A 262 -14.29 -28.02 -8.20
N ASP A 263 -14.06 -29.24 -8.68
CA ASP A 263 -14.09 -30.48 -7.88
C ASP A 263 -12.81 -30.66 -7.04
N ARG A 264 -11.83 -29.75 -7.16
CA ARG A 264 -10.51 -29.80 -6.51
C ARG A 264 -9.73 -31.08 -6.78
N ILE A 265 -9.99 -31.73 -7.92
CA ILE A 265 -9.15 -32.82 -8.41
C ILE A 265 -7.77 -32.25 -8.76
N LEU A 266 -7.74 -31.08 -9.42
CA LEU A 266 -6.49 -30.40 -9.75
C LEU A 266 -6.19 -29.32 -8.70
N PRO A 267 -5.14 -29.49 -7.87
CA PRO A 267 -4.84 -28.57 -6.78
C PRO A 267 -4.33 -27.21 -7.28
N SER A 268 -3.58 -27.18 -8.39
CA SER A 268 -3.22 -25.95 -9.12
C SER A 268 -3.84 -25.92 -10.52
N GLY A 269 -3.91 -24.73 -11.11
CA GLY A 269 -4.41 -24.54 -12.47
C GLY A 269 -3.31 -24.69 -13.53
N PRO A 270 -3.63 -25.17 -14.76
CA PRO A 270 -2.67 -25.14 -15.86
C PRO A 270 -2.34 -23.71 -16.29
N PHE A 271 -1.07 -23.41 -16.49
CA PHE A 271 -0.66 -22.24 -17.26
C PHE A 271 -0.90 -22.50 -18.74
N PHE A 272 -1.47 -21.52 -19.47
CA PHE A 272 -1.45 -21.51 -20.93
C PHE A 272 -0.69 -20.29 -21.45
N GLY A 273 0.16 -20.49 -22.46
CA GLY A 273 0.84 -19.42 -23.18
C GLY A 273 0.61 -19.54 -24.68
N ASN A 274 0.29 -18.43 -25.35
CA ASN A 274 0.22 -18.43 -26.81
C ASN A 274 1.62 -18.55 -27.45
N VAL A 275 1.66 -18.73 -28.76
CA VAL A 275 2.91 -18.93 -29.53
C VAL A 275 3.94 -17.82 -29.28
N TYR A 276 3.53 -16.56 -29.18
CA TYR A 276 4.44 -15.45 -28.89
C TYR A 276 5.03 -15.56 -27.49
N GLN A 277 4.21 -15.90 -26.49
CA GLN A 277 4.68 -16.14 -25.13
C GLN A 277 5.65 -17.32 -25.05
N ALA A 278 5.46 -18.35 -25.88
CA ALA A 278 6.35 -19.50 -25.95
C ALA A 278 7.71 -19.16 -26.60
N LEU A 279 7.71 -18.49 -27.76
CA LEU A 279 8.92 -18.08 -28.46
C LEU A 279 9.82 -17.20 -27.60
N ARG A 280 9.22 -16.24 -26.89
CA ARG A 280 9.91 -15.32 -25.96
C ARG A 280 10.69 -16.02 -24.85
N LYS A 281 10.42 -17.29 -24.57
CA LYS A 281 11.16 -18.06 -23.57
C LYS A 281 12.42 -18.71 -24.12
N VAL A 282 12.55 -18.87 -25.45
CA VAL A 282 13.64 -19.63 -26.07
C VAL A 282 14.50 -18.79 -27.00
N MET A 283 13.97 -17.70 -27.55
CA MET A 283 14.71 -16.84 -28.49
C MET A 283 14.32 -15.37 -28.36
N SER A 284 15.14 -14.52 -28.97
CA SER A 284 14.86 -13.10 -29.20
C SER A 284 14.29 -12.88 -30.60
N TYR A 285 13.84 -11.66 -30.89
CA TYR A 285 13.17 -11.31 -32.15
C TYR A 285 14.08 -11.62 -33.34
N PRO A 286 13.61 -12.39 -34.34
CA PRO A 286 14.44 -12.84 -35.45
C PRO A 286 14.52 -11.77 -36.55
N TRP A 287 15.16 -10.63 -36.26
CA TRP A 287 15.26 -9.48 -37.17
C TRP A 287 15.72 -9.83 -38.59
N ALA A 288 16.68 -10.75 -38.72
CA ALA A 288 17.18 -11.20 -40.01
C ALA A 288 16.14 -12.00 -40.81
N ALA A 289 15.36 -12.88 -40.15
CA ALA A 289 14.37 -13.71 -40.81
C ALA A 289 13.13 -12.91 -41.24
N THR A 290 12.82 -11.82 -40.54
CA THR A 290 11.67 -10.95 -40.88
C THR A 290 12.05 -9.79 -41.80
N GLY A 291 13.33 -9.60 -42.10
CA GLY A 291 13.80 -8.42 -42.85
C GLY A 291 13.45 -7.11 -42.14
N GLY A 292 13.33 -7.11 -40.81
CA GLY A 292 12.94 -5.95 -40.02
C GLY A 292 11.43 -5.71 -39.91
N ALA A 293 10.58 -6.51 -40.57
CA ALA A 293 9.13 -6.34 -40.48
C ALA A 293 8.62 -6.59 -39.05
N VAL A 294 7.66 -5.77 -38.60
CA VAL A 294 6.94 -5.89 -37.33
C VAL A 294 5.45 -5.53 -37.53
N PRO A 295 4.52 -6.11 -36.76
CA PRO A 295 4.75 -7.20 -35.81
C PRO A 295 4.95 -8.54 -36.54
N LEU A 296 5.50 -9.53 -35.85
CA LEU A 296 5.58 -10.91 -36.34
C LEU A 296 4.16 -11.48 -36.52
N ASP A 297 3.81 -11.89 -37.73
CA ASP A 297 2.50 -12.51 -37.99
C ASP A 297 2.43 -13.92 -37.39
N SER A 298 1.21 -14.41 -37.14
CA SER A 298 1.01 -15.68 -36.45
C SER A 298 1.52 -16.89 -37.23
N THR A 299 1.46 -16.86 -38.57
CA THR A 299 1.92 -17.98 -39.40
C THR A 299 3.44 -18.11 -39.33
N THR A 300 4.15 -16.98 -39.41
CA THR A 300 5.61 -16.96 -39.22
C THR A 300 5.98 -17.32 -37.79
N ALA A 301 5.24 -16.84 -36.79
CA ALA A 301 5.47 -17.21 -35.38
C ALA A 301 5.31 -18.72 -35.16
N GLU A 302 4.26 -19.34 -35.68
CA GLU A 302 4.05 -20.80 -35.60
C GLU A 302 5.16 -21.58 -36.32
N ALA A 303 5.62 -21.11 -37.49
CA ALA A 303 6.74 -21.73 -38.21
C ALA A 303 8.06 -21.67 -37.41
N LEU A 304 8.33 -20.56 -36.72
CA LEU A 304 9.49 -20.40 -35.85
C LEU A 304 9.38 -21.22 -34.56
N ALA A 305 8.16 -21.47 -34.09
CA ALA A 305 7.88 -22.23 -32.88
C ALA A 305 7.98 -23.75 -33.09
N ALA A 306 7.72 -24.23 -34.31
CA ALA A 306 7.68 -25.65 -34.65
C ALA A 306 9.00 -26.41 -34.36
N PRO A 307 10.21 -25.91 -34.68
CA PRO A 307 11.48 -26.57 -34.30
C PRO A 307 11.66 -26.74 -32.79
N HIS A 308 11.00 -25.89 -31.99
CA HIS A 308 11.01 -25.97 -30.53
C HIS A 308 9.89 -26.84 -29.96
N ARG A 309 9.08 -27.48 -30.82
CA ARG A 309 7.90 -28.29 -30.43
C ARG A 309 6.89 -27.49 -29.59
N TYR A 310 6.67 -26.24 -29.97
CA TYR A 310 5.55 -25.45 -29.47
C TYR A 310 4.41 -25.45 -30.48
N GLY A 311 3.17 -25.46 -29.98
CA GLY A 311 1.96 -25.25 -30.77
C GLY A 311 1.48 -23.81 -30.68
N ARG A 312 0.30 -23.54 -31.26
CA ARG A 312 -0.35 -22.22 -31.18
C ARG A 312 -0.60 -21.78 -29.73
N TRP A 313 -1.01 -22.72 -28.90
CA TRP A 313 -1.12 -22.58 -27.45
C TRP A 313 -0.37 -23.71 -26.75
N ASN A 314 0.22 -23.40 -25.60
CA ASN A 314 1.13 -24.30 -24.90
C ASN A 314 0.77 -24.33 -23.42
N GLY A 315 0.63 -25.53 -22.88
CA GLY A 315 0.17 -25.78 -21.52
C GLY A 315 1.23 -26.41 -20.63
N SER A 316 1.26 -26.01 -19.36
CA SER A 316 2.01 -26.69 -18.30
C SER A 316 1.19 -26.74 -17.02
N ILE A 317 1.19 -27.87 -16.32
CA ILE A 317 0.40 -28.06 -15.11
C ILE A 317 1.10 -28.98 -14.10
N GLY A 318 1.19 -28.53 -12.85
CA GLY A 318 1.69 -29.32 -11.73
C GLY A 318 0.61 -30.24 -11.18
N LEU A 319 0.98 -31.50 -10.98
CA LEU A 319 0.20 -32.51 -10.26
C LEU A 319 0.97 -32.88 -9.00
N CYS A 320 0.29 -32.93 -7.85
CA CYS A 320 0.94 -33.22 -6.58
C CYS A 320 0.03 -33.95 -5.59
N GLY A 321 0.63 -34.73 -4.68
CA GLY A 321 -0.06 -35.50 -3.64
C GLY A 321 0.69 -36.77 -3.31
N THR A 322 -0.02 -37.83 -2.91
CA THR A 322 0.50 -39.20 -2.96
C THR A 322 0.63 -39.66 -4.41
N VAL A 323 1.34 -40.77 -4.64
CA VAL A 323 1.46 -41.36 -5.98
C VAL A 323 0.08 -41.64 -6.60
N GLU A 324 -0.85 -42.22 -5.84
CA GLU A 324 -2.20 -42.56 -6.32
C GLU A 324 -3.02 -41.31 -6.67
N GLN A 325 -2.87 -40.24 -5.89
CA GLN A 325 -3.51 -38.96 -6.16
C GLN A 325 -2.99 -38.36 -7.46
N VAL A 326 -1.67 -38.36 -7.68
CA VAL A 326 -1.04 -37.83 -8.89
C VAL A 326 -1.40 -38.66 -10.12
N GLU A 327 -1.53 -39.98 -9.99
CA GLU A 327 -2.02 -40.83 -11.07
C GLU A 327 -3.49 -40.59 -11.40
N LEU A 328 -4.35 -40.43 -10.38
CA LEU A 328 -5.75 -40.07 -10.59
C LEU A 328 -5.88 -38.73 -11.31
N GLN A 329 -5.14 -37.72 -10.84
CA GLN A 329 -5.09 -36.39 -11.44
C GLN A 329 -4.70 -36.46 -12.91
N GLN A 330 -3.60 -37.17 -13.23
CA GLN A 330 -3.17 -37.36 -14.61
C GLN A 330 -4.25 -38.05 -15.45
N ARG A 331 -4.79 -39.19 -15.00
CA ARG A 331 -5.82 -39.92 -15.77
C ARG A 331 -7.05 -39.07 -16.06
N ARG A 332 -7.52 -38.30 -15.07
CA ARG A 332 -8.68 -37.40 -15.24
C ARG A 332 -8.38 -36.26 -16.19
N LEU A 333 -7.19 -35.69 -16.10
CA LEU A 333 -6.75 -34.59 -16.95
C LEU A 333 -6.54 -35.04 -18.41
N GLU A 334 -5.86 -36.17 -18.63
CA GLU A 334 -5.67 -36.77 -19.95
C GLU A 334 -7.02 -37.09 -20.59
N ALA A 335 -7.95 -37.68 -19.85
CA ALA A 335 -9.30 -37.96 -20.33
C ALA A 335 -10.07 -36.68 -20.70
N ALA A 336 -9.96 -35.62 -19.89
CA ALA A 336 -10.59 -34.33 -20.17
C ALA A 336 -10.01 -33.65 -21.43
N LEU A 337 -8.69 -33.76 -21.64
CA LEU A 337 -7.98 -33.16 -22.76
C LEU A 337 -7.88 -34.04 -24.01
N ALA A 338 -8.39 -35.27 -23.97
CA ALA A 338 -8.41 -36.18 -25.11
C ALA A 338 -9.09 -35.54 -26.33
N GLY A 339 -8.39 -35.50 -27.46
CA GLY A 339 -8.84 -34.87 -28.70
C GLY A 339 -8.84 -33.33 -28.70
N ARG A 340 -8.39 -32.70 -27.60
CA ARG A 340 -8.33 -31.22 -27.45
C ARG A 340 -6.90 -30.71 -27.29
N ALA A 341 -6.00 -31.54 -26.78
CA ALA A 341 -4.58 -31.23 -26.62
C ALA A 341 -3.70 -32.41 -27.03
N SER A 342 -2.44 -32.12 -27.35
CA SER A 342 -1.40 -33.10 -27.61
C SER A 342 -0.38 -33.10 -26.49
N TRP A 343 -0.27 -34.20 -25.77
CA TRP A 343 0.71 -34.34 -24.68
C TRP A 343 2.11 -34.48 -25.25
N SER A 344 3.04 -33.70 -24.67
CA SER A 344 4.47 -33.92 -24.89
C SER A 344 4.95 -35.01 -23.93
N CYS A 345 4.90 -34.75 -22.63
CA CYS A 345 5.32 -35.68 -21.59
C CYS A 345 4.89 -35.19 -20.19
N PHE A 346 5.17 -36.02 -19.19
CA PHE A 346 5.17 -35.64 -17.79
C PHE A 346 6.60 -35.74 -17.24
N VAL A 347 7.05 -34.72 -16.51
CA VAL A 347 8.41 -34.62 -15.96
C VAL A 347 8.31 -34.31 -14.47
N ASP A 348 9.02 -35.07 -13.65
CA ASP A 348 9.12 -34.79 -12.21
C ASP A 348 10.43 -34.04 -11.87
N ALA A 349 10.64 -33.80 -10.57
CA ALA A 349 11.81 -33.07 -10.08
C ALA A 349 13.16 -33.75 -10.41
N SER A 350 13.19 -35.04 -10.76
CA SER A 350 14.41 -35.71 -11.21
C SER A 350 14.85 -35.27 -12.60
N LEU A 351 13.93 -34.67 -13.38
CA LEU A 351 14.11 -34.27 -14.77
C LEU A 351 14.51 -35.45 -15.69
N ALA A 352 14.23 -36.68 -15.27
CA ALA A 352 14.50 -37.87 -16.06
C ALA A 352 13.79 -37.79 -17.42
N GLY A 353 14.53 -38.03 -18.49
CA GLY A 353 14.00 -37.99 -19.85
C GLY A 353 13.89 -36.59 -20.48
N LEU A 354 14.21 -35.50 -19.77
CA LEU A 354 14.16 -34.13 -20.30
C LEU A 354 14.79 -33.99 -21.68
N GLU A 355 16.01 -34.51 -21.85
CA GLU A 355 16.78 -34.41 -23.10
C GLU A 355 16.18 -35.22 -24.25
N ARG A 356 15.40 -36.27 -23.93
CA ARG A 356 14.70 -37.09 -24.92
C ARG A 356 13.41 -36.42 -25.38
N GLU A 357 12.67 -35.83 -24.46
CA GLU A 357 11.33 -35.28 -24.74
C GLU A 357 11.39 -33.86 -25.32
N PHE A 358 12.42 -33.07 -24.98
CA PHE A 358 12.53 -31.67 -25.39
C PHE A 358 13.81 -31.34 -26.17
N PRO A 359 13.72 -30.46 -27.18
CA PRO A 359 14.90 -29.94 -27.86
C PRO A 359 15.75 -29.10 -26.88
N ALA A 360 17.06 -29.06 -27.12
CA ALA A 360 18.04 -28.38 -26.26
C ALA A 360 17.68 -26.91 -25.94
N SER A 361 17.09 -26.22 -26.93
CA SER A 361 16.59 -24.84 -26.78
C SER A 361 15.58 -24.65 -25.64
N ARG A 362 14.89 -25.72 -25.23
CA ARG A 362 13.85 -25.70 -24.18
C ARG A 362 14.33 -26.20 -22.82
N HIS A 363 15.53 -26.74 -22.70
CA HIS A 363 15.97 -27.38 -21.45
C HIS A 363 15.96 -26.41 -20.27
N ALA A 364 16.47 -25.19 -20.45
CA ALA A 364 16.47 -24.17 -19.41
C ALA A 364 15.03 -23.77 -19.00
N GLU A 365 14.14 -23.61 -19.97
CA GLU A 365 12.72 -23.29 -19.75
C GLU A 365 12.00 -24.38 -18.97
N VAL A 366 12.13 -25.63 -19.41
CA VAL A 366 11.45 -26.76 -18.78
C VAL A 366 11.99 -26.99 -17.37
N ARG A 367 13.30 -26.89 -17.13
CA ARG A 367 13.88 -26.95 -15.78
C ARG A 367 13.28 -25.89 -14.86
N ALA A 368 13.13 -24.67 -15.35
CA ALA A 368 12.55 -23.58 -14.60
C ALA A 368 11.06 -23.79 -14.28
N VAL A 369 10.28 -24.27 -15.26
CA VAL A 369 8.85 -24.57 -15.06
C VAL A 369 8.68 -25.71 -14.07
N VAL A 370 9.45 -26.79 -14.19
CA VAL A 370 9.43 -27.91 -13.23
C VAL A 370 9.79 -27.42 -11.84
N ALA A 371 10.88 -26.67 -11.69
CA ALA A 371 11.29 -26.11 -10.41
C ALA A 371 10.15 -25.28 -9.76
N GLY A 372 9.50 -24.38 -10.51
CA GLY A 372 8.41 -23.56 -9.97
C GLY A 372 7.21 -24.39 -9.46
N PHE A 373 6.78 -25.40 -10.22
CA PHE A 373 5.68 -26.29 -9.80
C PHE A 373 6.07 -27.22 -8.64
N THR A 374 7.35 -27.39 -8.35
CA THR A 374 7.87 -28.23 -7.26
C THR A 374 8.54 -27.41 -6.15
N GLY A 375 8.06 -26.18 -5.90
CA GLY A 375 8.46 -25.36 -4.75
C GLY A 375 9.81 -24.64 -4.88
N GLY A 376 10.40 -24.60 -6.07
CA GLY A 376 11.67 -23.96 -6.37
C GLY A 376 11.54 -22.56 -6.99
N VAL A 377 12.68 -21.87 -7.10
CA VAL A 377 12.79 -20.53 -7.70
C VAL A 377 13.64 -20.59 -8.96
N ALA A 378 13.20 -19.95 -10.06
CA ALA A 378 13.87 -20.12 -11.36
C ALA A 378 14.26 -18.84 -12.11
N GLY A 379 13.69 -17.66 -11.82
CA GLY A 379 14.11 -16.38 -12.40
C GLY A 379 13.96 -16.20 -13.92
N THR A 380 13.57 -17.24 -14.68
CA THR A 380 13.60 -17.24 -16.15
C THR A 380 12.47 -16.47 -16.83
N GLY A 381 11.43 -16.05 -16.08
CA GLY A 381 10.28 -15.35 -16.66
C GLY A 381 10.62 -13.97 -17.23
N LEU A 382 11.78 -13.41 -16.88
CA LEU A 382 12.25 -12.11 -17.36
C LEU A 382 12.76 -12.13 -18.80
N ARG A 383 13.21 -13.29 -19.30
CA ARG A 383 13.76 -13.43 -20.67
C ARG A 383 12.83 -12.88 -21.73
N GLY A 384 11.52 -13.05 -21.55
CA GLY A 384 10.54 -12.58 -22.52
C GLY A 384 10.46 -11.06 -22.68
N ALA A 385 10.96 -10.28 -21.72
CA ALA A 385 11.04 -8.82 -21.84
C ALA A 385 12.17 -8.37 -22.80
N TYR A 386 13.17 -9.22 -23.04
CA TYR A 386 14.28 -8.95 -23.96
C TYR A 386 13.94 -9.22 -25.42
N TRP A 387 12.70 -9.62 -25.70
CA TRP A 387 12.22 -10.03 -27.02
C TRP A 387 12.77 -9.17 -28.16
N ARG A 388 12.62 -7.84 -28.10
CA ARG A 388 13.12 -6.93 -29.16
C ARG A 388 14.49 -6.31 -28.87
N VAL A 389 15.06 -6.57 -27.70
CA VAL A 389 16.34 -5.99 -27.24
C VAL A 389 17.53 -6.83 -27.70
N GLY A 390 17.40 -8.16 -27.70
CA GLY A 390 18.48 -9.09 -28.05
C GLY A 390 18.60 -10.22 -27.03
N ASP A 391 19.73 -10.93 -27.05
CA ASP A 391 19.96 -11.98 -26.08
C ASP A 391 20.17 -11.39 -24.68
N PRO A 392 19.45 -11.89 -23.66
CA PRO A 392 19.61 -11.39 -22.29
C PRO A 392 20.92 -11.89 -21.67
N PRO A 393 21.39 -11.23 -20.58
CA PRO A 393 22.41 -11.79 -19.70
C PRO A 393 21.88 -13.05 -18.97
N THR A 394 22.65 -13.59 -18.02
CA THR A 394 22.16 -14.69 -17.17
C THR A 394 20.96 -14.24 -16.34
N SER A 395 20.09 -15.19 -15.95
CA SER A 395 18.86 -14.90 -15.20
C SER A 395 19.09 -14.09 -13.93
N GLU A 396 20.21 -14.29 -13.25
CA GLU A 396 20.61 -13.58 -12.03
C GLU A 396 21.05 -12.14 -12.29
N ALA A 397 21.50 -11.84 -13.52
CA ALA A 397 22.03 -10.54 -13.89
C ALA A 397 21.03 -9.68 -14.67
N MET A 398 19.86 -10.21 -15.04
CA MET A 398 18.82 -9.45 -15.76
C MET A 398 18.25 -8.33 -14.89
N ASP A 399 18.24 -7.09 -15.40
CA ASP A 399 17.59 -5.95 -14.78
C ASP A 399 16.85 -5.10 -15.83
N LEU A 400 15.54 -5.30 -15.92
CA LEU A 400 14.73 -4.72 -17.00
C LEU A 400 14.73 -3.19 -17.01
N ASP A 401 14.89 -2.54 -15.85
CA ASP A 401 14.93 -1.08 -15.76
C ASP A 401 16.24 -0.52 -16.36
N ARG A 402 17.32 -1.30 -16.33
CA ARG A 402 18.66 -0.87 -16.76
C ARG A 402 19.01 -1.32 -18.18
N ASP A 403 18.46 -2.44 -18.62
CA ASP A 403 18.89 -3.11 -19.86
C ASP A 403 18.22 -2.55 -21.13
N GLY A 404 17.40 -1.49 -20.98
CA GLY A 404 16.65 -0.85 -22.07
C GLY A 404 15.43 -1.67 -22.52
N CYS A 405 14.98 -2.61 -21.68
CA CYS A 405 13.82 -3.45 -21.97
C CYS A 405 12.52 -2.66 -21.80
N GLY A 406 11.77 -2.55 -22.89
CA GLY A 406 10.42 -2.05 -22.90
C GLY A 406 9.49 -3.19 -22.56
N PHE A 407 8.80 -3.11 -21.43
CA PHE A 407 7.92 -4.17 -20.97
C PHE A 407 6.73 -3.59 -20.22
N LYS A 408 5.51 -3.93 -20.66
CA LYS A 408 4.29 -3.45 -20.01
C LYS A 408 3.24 -4.53 -19.96
N PHE A 409 2.66 -4.73 -18.78
CA PHE A 409 1.56 -5.66 -18.57
C PHE A 409 0.21 -4.96 -18.69
N THR A 410 -0.72 -5.64 -19.34
CA THR A 410 -2.17 -5.43 -19.18
C THR A 410 -2.75 -6.71 -18.63
N THR A 411 -3.49 -6.61 -17.52
CA THR A 411 -4.15 -7.77 -16.92
C THR A 411 -5.65 -7.73 -17.20
N ALA A 412 -6.29 -8.90 -17.24
CA ALA A 412 -7.73 -9.01 -17.27
C ALA A 412 -8.21 -10.26 -16.51
N THR A 413 -9.25 -10.08 -15.71
CA THR A 413 -10.00 -11.19 -15.11
C THR A 413 -11.10 -11.58 -16.08
N VAL A 414 -11.09 -12.84 -16.51
CA VAL A 414 -12.16 -13.41 -17.32
C VAL A 414 -12.81 -14.57 -16.57
N PRO A 415 -14.12 -14.82 -16.74
CA PRO A 415 -14.73 -16.03 -16.23
C PRO A 415 -13.96 -17.26 -16.74
N PHE A 416 -13.89 -18.33 -15.94
CA PHE A 416 -13.24 -19.58 -16.36
C PHE A 416 -14.08 -20.32 -17.39
N ARG A 417 -14.24 -19.75 -18.58
CA ARG A 417 -15.03 -20.26 -19.70
C ARG A 417 -14.24 -20.07 -20.99
N GLY A 418 -14.23 -21.10 -21.83
CA GLY A 418 -13.44 -21.10 -23.07
C GLY A 418 -13.80 -19.94 -24.00
N ALA A 419 -15.10 -19.68 -24.17
CA ALA A 419 -15.59 -18.59 -25.02
C ALA A 419 -15.12 -17.20 -24.56
N GLU A 420 -15.18 -16.93 -23.24
CA GLU A 420 -14.76 -15.65 -22.65
C GLU A 420 -13.25 -15.44 -22.80
N LEU A 421 -12.46 -16.51 -22.57
CA LEU A 421 -11.02 -16.47 -22.79
C LEU A 421 -10.69 -16.11 -24.24
N LEU A 422 -11.33 -16.76 -25.22
CA LEU A 422 -11.07 -16.50 -26.62
C LEU A 422 -11.47 -15.08 -27.04
N ALA A 423 -12.61 -14.59 -26.56
CA ALA A 423 -13.04 -13.23 -26.85
C ALA A 423 -12.00 -12.20 -26.38
N ALA A 424 -11.51 -12.33 -25.14
CA ALA A 424 -10.48 -11.46 -24.59
C ALA A 424 -9.12 -11.62 -25.32
N ALA A 425 -8.69 -12.86 -25.60
CA ALA A 425 -7.42 -13.13 -26.26
C ALA A 425 -7.38 -12.62 -27.71
N ARG A 426 -8.46 -12.82 -28.48
CA ARG A 426 -8.56 -12.32 -29.86
C ARG A 426 -8.52 -10.80 -29.91
N TYR A 427 -9.26 -10.13 -29.02
CA TYR A 427 -9.22 -8.68 -28.91
C TYR A 427 -7.81 -8.17 -28.55
N ALA A 428 -7.14 -8.83 -27.60
CA ALA A 428 -5.77 -8.49 -27.24
C ALA A 428 -4.79 -8.64 -28.41
N CYS A 429 -4.92 -9.72 -29.19
CA CYS A 429 -4.11 -9.91 -30.39
C CYS A 429 -4.34 -8.80 -31.42
N GLU A 430 -5.61 -8.48 -31.70
CA GLU A 430 -5.97 -7.43 -32.66
C GLU A 430 -5.37 -6.07 -32.29
N VAL A 431 -5.59 -5.62 -31.05
CA VAL A 431 -5.11 -4.30 -30.60
C VAL A 431 -3.59 -4.23 -30.55
N ILE A 432 -2.92 -5.25 -30.01
CA ILE A 432 -1.46 -5.19 -29.88
C ILE A 432 -0.79 -5.23 -31.25
N SER A 433 -1.27 -6.09 -32.14
CA SER A 433 -0.75 -6.18 -33.50
C SER A 433 -1.03 -4.90 -34.32
N SER A 434 -2.19 -4.26 -34.15
CA SER A 434 -2.48 -2.99 -34.83
C SER A 434 -1.55 -1.85 -34.40
N HIS A 435 -0.93 -1.96 -33.22
CA HIS A 435 0.06 -1.00 -32.71
C HIS A 435 1.51 -1.42 -33.01
N GLY A 436 1.72 -2.47 -33.80
CA GLY A 436 3.07 -2.86 -34.23
C GLY A 436 3.82 -3.75 -33.24
N PHE A 437 3.13 -4.42 -32.30
CA PHE A 437 3.72 -5.31 -31.31
C PHE A 437 3.18 -6.74 -31.39
N GLU A 438 3.91 -7.71 -30.81
CA GLU A 438 3.42 -9.09 -30.67
C GLU A 438 2.65 -9.28 -29.35
N PRO A 439 1.45 -9.89 -29.37
CA PRO A 439 0.65 -10.12 -28.17
C PRO A 439 1.18 -11.32 -27.38
N GLY A 440 2.04 -11.11 -26.38
CA GLY A 440 2.42 -12.19 -25.46
C GLY A 440 1.33 -12.43 -24.44
N ILE A 441 0.59 -13.54 -24.54
CA ILE A 441 -0.55 -13.84 -23.66
C ILE A 441 -0.24 -15.06 -22.80
N GLY A 442 -0.22 -14.86 -21.48
CA GLY A 442 -0.27 -15.92 -20.48
C GLY A 442 -1.65 -15.97 -19.82
N VAL A 443 -2.13 -17.18 -19.51
CA VAL A 443 -3.42 -17.42 -18.86
C VAL A 443 -3.19 -18.25 -17.60
N PHE A 444 -3.67 -17.74 -16.46
CA PHE A 444 -3.45 -18.32 -15.14
C PHE A 444 -4.79 -18.59 -14.42
N PRO A 445 -5.14 -19.87 -14.15
CA PRO A 445 -6.33 -20.26 -13.39
C PRO A 445 -6.03 -20.28 -11.89
N VAL A 446 -5.60 -19.13 -11.34
CA VAL A 446 -5.21 -18.99 -9.93
C VAL A 446 -6.36 -19.40 -9.01
N ARG A 447 -7.61 -19.12 -9.39
CA ARG A 447 -8.84 -19.52 -8.68
C ARG A 447 -9.71 -20.39 -9.57
N GLU A 448 -10.64 -21.14 -8.98
CA GLU A 448 -11.42 -22.16 -9.68
C GLU A 448 -12.52 -21.59 -10.59
N ARG A 449 -12.80 -20.29 -10.50
CA ARG A 449 -13.92 -19.63 -11.21
C ARG A 449 -13.50 -18.55 -12.20
N ALA A 450 -12.23 -18.15 -12.17
CA ALA A 450 -11.71 -17.06 -12.98
C ALA A 450 -10.34 -17.41 -13.56
N LEU A 451 -10.08 -16.92 -14.76
CA LEU A 451 -8.76 -16.91 -15.38
C LEU A 451 -8.20 -15.49 -15.30
N GLN A 452 -6.92 -15.39 -15.00
CA GLN A 452 -6.18 -14.14 -15.10
C GLN A 452 -5.37 -14.17 -16.39
N LEU A 453 -5.65 -13.23 -17.29
CA LEU A 453 -4.85 -13.02 -18.49
C LEU A 453 -3.75 -12.02 -18.15
N HIS A 454 -2.50 -12.43 -18.35
CA HIS A 454 -1.34 -11.55 -18.28
C HIS A 454 -0.87 -11.31 -19.71
N ILE A 455 -1.22 -10.14 -20.23
CA ILE A 455 -0.92 -9.75 -21.60
C ILE A 455 0.28 -8.80 -21.56
N SER A 456 1.33 -9.11 -22.30
CA SER A 456 2.59 -8.38 -22.26
C SER A 456 3.00 -7.83 -23.62
N THR A 457 3.33 -6.54 -23.63
CA THR A 457 3.99 -5.87 -24.75
C THR A 457 5.48 -5.76 -24.43
N ALA A 458 6.34 -6.26 -25.32
CA ALA A 458 7.79 -6.23 -25.18
C ALA A 458 8.43 -5.50 -26.36
N TYR A 459 9.35 -4.58 -26.10
CA TYR A 459 9.96 -3.69 -27.10
C TYR A 459 11.35 -3.20 -26.66
N ASP A 460 12.10 -2.55 -27.55
CA ASP A 460 13.35 -1.87 -27.20
C ASP A 460 13.05 -0.39 -26.93
N ARG A 461 13.34 0.09 -25.71
CA ARG A 461 13.12 1.48 -25.28
C ARG A 461 14.10 2.47 -25.93
N ARG A 462 15.21 1.97 -26.47
CA ARG A 462 16.22 2.81 -27.13
C ARG A 462 15.76 3.30 -28.50
N VAL A 463 14.70 2.71 -29.04
CA VAL A 463 14.09 3.13 -30.30
C VAL A 463 13.09 4.25 -30.02
N GLU A 464 13.31 5.39 -30.67
CA GLU A 464 12.48 6.58 -30.53
C GLU A 464 11.00 6.28 -30.86
N GLY A 465 10.08 6.81 -30.06
CA GLY A 465 8.64 6.65 -30.24
C GLY A 465 8.04 5.32 -29.76
N HIS A 466 8.85 4.27 -29.51
CA HIS A 466 8.32 2.98 -29.06
C HIS A 466 7.65 3.04 -27.69
N ASP A 467 8.21 3.78 -26.72
CA ASP A 467 7.57 4.00 -25.41
C ASP A 467 6.15 4.59 -25.58
N ALA A 468 6.01 5.63 -26.42
CA ALA A 468 4.73 6.28 -26.67
C ALA A 468 3.73 5.34 -27.36
N ALA A 469 4.18 4.58 -28.37
CA ALA A 469 3.35 3.58 -29.04
C ALA A 469 2.90 2.46 -28.08
N ALA A 470 3.77 1.98 -27.20
CA ALA A 470 3.45 0.96 -26.22
C ALA A 470 2.46 1.47 -25.15
N LEU A 471 2.59 2.72 -24.71
CA LEU A 471 1.62 3.34 -23.80
C LEU A 471 0.25 3.53 -24.45
N ALA A 472 0.20 3.96 -25.71
CA ALA A 472 -1.05 4.06 -26.48
C ALA A 472 -1.72 2.69 -26.67
N CYS A 473 -0.92 1.67 -27.02
CA CYS A 473 -1.37 0.28 -27.11
C CYS A 473 -1.97 -0.21 -25.79
N HIS A 474 -1.29 0.03 -24.67
CA HIS A 474 -1.78 -0.36 -23.35
C HIS A 474 -3.10 0.33 -23.00
N ALA A 475 -3.21 1.64 -23.24
CA ALA A 475 -4.42 2.40 -22.96
C ALA A 475 -5.62 1.89 -23.79
N ALA A 476 -5.43 1.67 -25.09
CA ALA A 476 -6.45 1.13 -25.98
C ALA A 476 -6.89 -0.27 -25.55
N LEU A 477 -5.93 -1.15 -25.25
CA LEU A 477 -6.20 -2.51 -24.82
C LEU A 477 -6.96 -2.56 -23.48
N ALA A 478 -6.49 -1.80 -22.49
CA ALA A 478 -7.10 -1.78 -21.16
C ALA A 478 -8.53 -1.24 -21.25
N ALA A 479 -8.74 -0.11 -21.93
CA ALA A 479 -10.07 0.48 -22.11
C ALA A 479 -11.04 -0.52 -22.78
N GLY A 480 -10.66 -1.11 -23.91
CA GLY A 480 -11.58 -1.99 -24.62
C GLY A 480 -11.80 -3.35 -23.97
N LEU A 481 -10.87 -3.85 -23.14
CA LEU A 481 -11.14 -5.02 -22.29
C LEU A 481 -12.17 -4.68 -21.21
N MET A 482 -12.04 -3.51 -20.57
CA MET A 482 -12.99 -3.03 -19.55
C MET A 482 -14.38 -2.76 -20.15
N ASP A 483 -14.47 -2.20 -21.35
CA ASP A 483 -15.74 -2.01 -22.08
C ASP A 483 -16.47 -3.33 -22.38
N ARG A 484 -15.71 -4.44 -22.44
CA ARG A 484 -16.23 -5.80 -22.61
C ARG A 484 -16.55 -6.50 -21.28
N GLY A 485 -16.37 -5.82 -20.15
CA GLY A 485 -16.59 -6.35 -18.81
C GLY A 485 -15.43 -7.18 -18.25
N TYR A 486 -14.25 -7.15 -18.88
CA TYR A 486 -13.05 -7.80 -18.39
C TYR A 486 -12.16 -6.80 -17.66
N PHE A 487 -12.22 -6.83 -16.33
CA PHE A 487 -11.52 -5.86 -15.49
C PHE A 487 -10.12 -6.33 -15.08
N PRO A 488 -9.13 -5.43 -14.96
CA PRO A 488 -7.77 -5.78 -14.59
C PRO A 488 -7.68 -6.31 -13.16
N THR A 489 -6.80 -7.29 -12.93
CA THR A 489 -6.42 -7.72 -11.58
C THR A 489 -5.40 -6.77 -10.94
N ARG A 490 -4.68 -6.03 -11.78
CA ARG A 490 -3.60 -5.14 -11.39
C ARG A 490 -3.34 -4.07 -12.46
N LEU A 491 -3.16 -2.83 -12.02
CA LEU A 491 -2.85 -1.66 -12.82
C LEU A 491 -1.38 -1.21 -12.63
N GLY A 492 -0.84 -0.53 -13.64
CA GLY A 492 0.47 0.13 -13.53
C GLY A 492 0.33 1.54 -12.96
N VAL A 493 1.43 2.13 -12.49
CA VAL A 493 1.41 3.43 -11.78
C VAL A 493 0.77 4.57 -12.60
N GLY A 494 0.84 4.52 -13.93
CA GLY A 494 0.19 5.48 -14.82
C GLY A 494 -1.28 5.20 -15.18
N SER A 495 -1.91 4.17 -14.60
CA SER A 495 -3.29 3.80 -14.92
C SER A 495 -4.17 3.48 -13.71
N MET A 496 -3.68 3.65 -12.48
CA MET A 496 -4.42 3.31 -11.24
C MET A 496 -5.68 4.14 -11.02
N ASP A 497 -5.72 5.36 -11.55
CA ASP A 497 -6.88 6.24 -11.53
C ASP A 497 -8.06 5.72 -12.40
N ALA A 498 -7.86 4.68 -13.21
CA ALA A 498 -8.94 4.02 -13.93
C ALA A 498 -10.01 3.44 -12.98
N LEU A 499 -9.61 2.94 -11.81
CA LEU A 499 -10.54 2.39 -10.82
C LEU A 499 -11.56 3.46 -10.37
N THR A 500 -11.05 4.62 -9.95
CA THR A 500 -11.89 5.71 -9.41
C THR A 500 -12.71 6.37 -10.51
N ARG A 501 -12.18 6.50 -11.73
CA ARG A 501 -12.95 6.99 -12.89
C ARG A 501 -14.12 6.10 -13.25
N GLN A 502 -13.94 4.77 -13.24
CA GLN A 502 -14.99 3.83 -13.65
C GLN A 502 -15.99 3.52 -12.55
N THR A 503 -15.58 3.65 -11.29
CA THR A 503 -16.43 3.34 -10.14
C THR A 503 -16.47 4.52 -9.14
N PRO A 504 -17.09 5.67 -9.48
CA PRO A 504 -17.00 6.90 -8.69
C PRO A 504 -17.38 6.72 -7.21
N ARG A 505 -18.51 6.06 -6.93
CA ARG A 505 -18.95 5.77 -5.55
C ARG A 505 -17.97 4.89 -4.76
N TYR A 506 -17.34 3.93 -5.45
CA TYR A 506 -16.33 3.08 -4.82
C TYR A 506 -15.07 3.90 -4.54
N GLY A 507 -14.66 4.75 -5.49
CA GLY A 507 -13.57 5.72 -5.31
C GLY A 507 -13.82 6.71 -4.16
N GLU A 508 -15.05 7.22 -4.01
CA GLU A 508 -15.46 8.09 -2.90
C GLU A 508 -15.29 7.40 -1.54
N LEU A 509 -15.72 6.15 -1.44
CA LEU A 509 -15.54 5.35 -0.22
C LEU A 509 -14.06 5.08 0.07
N LEU A 510 -13.26 4.74 -0.93
CA LEU A 510 -11.81 4.60 -0.77
C LEU A 510 -11.16 5.91 -0.32
N GLY A 511 -11.61 7.05 -0.86
CA GLY A 511 -11.17 8.38 -0.42
C GLY A 511 -11.57 8.68 1.03
N ALA A 512 -12.75 8.23 1.47
CA ALA A 512 -13.18 8.36 2.86
C ALA A 512 -12.32 7.52 3.80
N LEU A 513 -12.05 6.26 3.45
CA LEU A 513 -11.12 5.40 4.21
C LEU A 513 -9.71 5.97 4.23
N LYS A 514 -9.23 6.51 3.10
CA LYS A 514 -7.94 7.17 3.01
C LYS A 514 -7.81 8.31 4.02
N ARG A 515 -8.85 9.14 4.20
CA ARG A 515 -8.85 10.22 5.20
C ARG A 515 -8.78 9.70 6.64
N VAL A 516 -9.30 8.51 6.91
CA VAL A 516 -9.21 7.87 8.23
C VAL A 516 -7.79 7.37 8.48
N PHE A 517 -7.22 6.62 7.54
CA PHE A 517 -5.90 6.01 7.69
C PHE A 517 -4.73 6.98 7.49
N ASP A 518 -4.94 8.05 6.73
CA ASP A 518 -3.92 9.02 6.37
C ASP A 518 -4.51 10.43 6.19
N PRO A 519 -4.85 11.10 7.30
CA PRO A 519 -5.41 12.45 7.26
C PRO A 519 -4.43 13.50 6.72
N CYS A 520 -3.12 13.19 6.69
CA CYS A 520 -2.10 14.07 6.14
C CYS A 520 -1.86 13.85 4.64
N GLY A 521 -2.39 12.77 4.04
CA GLY A 521 -2.24 12.45 2.63
C GLY A 521 -0.79 12.17 2.22
N ILE A 522 0.02 11.58 3.11
CA ILE A 522 1.44 11.34 2.88
C ILE A 522 1.75 9.98 2.25
N LEU A 523 0.94 8.94 2.49
CA LEU A 523 1.25 7.59 2.06
C LEU A 523 0.79 7.36 0.61
N ALA A 524 1.75 7.11 -0.27
CA ALA A 524 1.63 6.84 -1.71
C ALA A 524 0.42 7.50 -2.38
N PRO A 525 0.36 8.84 -2.44
CA PRO A 525 -0.75 9.56 -3.08
C PRO A 525 -0.95 9.08 -4.53
N GLY A 526 -2.19 8.87 -4.96
CA GLY A 526 -2.58 8.37 -6.28
C GLY A 526 -2.60 6.83 -6.43
N ARG A 527 -2.21 6.08 -5.40
CA ARG A 527 -2.23 4.61 -5.40
C ARG A 527 -3.64 4.07 -5.14
N TYR A 528 -4.39 3.76 -6.22
CA TYR A 528 -5.74 3.16 -6.26
C TYR A 528 -6.88 3.89 -5.51
N ALA A 529 -6.60 4.66 -4.47
CA ALA A 529 -7.50 5.66 -3.95
C ALA A 529 -7.31 6.96 -4.76
N ALA A 530 -8.41 7.60 -5.14
CA ALA A 530 -8.34 8.91 -5.76
C ALA A 530 -7.61 9.85 -4.79
N GLU A 531 -6.68 10.62 -5.35
CA GLU A 531 -6.36 11.90 -4.75
C GLU A 531 -7.67 12.66 -4.55
N PRO A 532 -7.88 13.32 -3.41
CA PRO A 532 -9.06 14.17 -3.27
C PRO A 532 -9.15 15.10 -4.48
N ALA A 533 -10.26 15.02 -5.23
CA ALA A 533 -10.55 15.87 -6.38
C ALA A 533 -10.68 17.31 -5.87
N GLY A 534 -9.56 18.01 -5.82
CA GLY A 534 -9.40 19.05 -4.82
C GLY A 534 -9.49 18.43 -3.43
N SER A 535 -8.37 18.32 -2.75
CA SER A 535 -8.43 18.99 -1.46
C SER A 535 -8.45 20.45 -1.87
N PRO A 536 -9.56 21.18 -1.77
CA PRO A 536 -9.35 22.46 -1.22
C PRO A 536 -8.78 22.13 0.19
N LEU A 537 -7.47 22.32 0.36
CA LEU A 537 -7.17 23.46 1.22
C LEU A 537 -8.09 24.54 0.68
N LEU A 538 -9.26 24.71 1.30
CA LEU A 538 -10.16 25.81 0.98
C LEU A 538 -9.24 27.01 1.16
N SER A 539 -8.68 27.50 0.05
CA SER A 539 -8.55 28.93 -0.15
C SER A 539 -9.98 29.43 -0.34
N MET A 540 -10.79 29.26 0.70
CA MET A 540 -11.83 30.23 0.96
C MET A 540 -11.04 31.48 1.31
N THR A 541 -11.26 32.53 0.54
CA THR A 541 -10.90 33.84 1.03
C THR A 541 -11.67 34.08 2.34
N ASP A 542 -11.13 34.87 3.28
CA ASP A 542 -11.82 35.18 4.55
C ASP A 542 -13.27 35.65 4.34
N ALA A 543 -13.52 36.31 3.20
CA ALA A 543 -14.83 36.75 2.77
C ALA A 543 -15.84 35.61 2.49
N GLU A 544 -15.40 34.48 1.92
CA GLU A 544 -16.25 33.32 1.62
C GLU A 544 -16.56 32.50 2.88
N HIS A 545 -15.67 32.52 3.88
CA HIS A 545 -15.89 31.93 5.20
C HIS A 545 -16.90 32.71 6.04
N CYS A 546 -16.76 34.04 6.08
CA CYS A 546 -17.72 34.92 6.75
C CYS A 546 -19.14 34.84 6.19
N ALA A 547 -19.31 34.43 4.93
CA ALA A 547 -20.62 34.21 4.32
C ALA A 547 -21.29 32.91 4.81
N LEU A 548 -20.52 31.83 4.98
CA LEU A 548 -20.99 30.53 5.47
C LEU A 548 -21.30 30.53 6.99
N GLU A 549 -20.55 31.30 7.80
CA GLU A 549 -20.83 31.44 9.24
C GLU A 549 -22.15 32.16 9.54
N ARG A 550 -22.59 33.08 8.65
CA ARG A 550 -23.88 33.78 8.84
C ARG A 550 -25.09 32.86 8.68
N GLU A 551 -24.92 31.68 8.08
CA GLU A 551 -26.01 30.76 7.73
C GLU A 551 -25.99 29.43 8.51
N ALA A 552 -25.01 29.18 9.39
CA ALA A 552 -24.85 27.90 10.11
C ALA A 552 -24.99 28.04 11.65
N PRO A 553 -25.85 27.24 12.33
CA PRO A 553 -26.05 27.32 13.79
C PRO A 553 -25.07 26.50 14.65
N ARG A 554 -23.84 26.22 14.16
CA ARG A 554 -22.83 25.44 14.93
C ARG A 554 -21.41 25.99 14.73
N GLU A 555 -20.69 26.12 15.84
CA GLU A 555 -19.33 26.66 15.94
C GLU A 555 -18.29 25.75 15.26
N HIS A 556 -17.40 26.34 14.46
CA HIS A 556 -16.28 25.66 13.81
C HIS A 556 -14.95 26.29 14.28
N ARG A 557 -14.01 25.46 14.74
CA ARG A 557 -12.72 25.89 15.27
C ARG A 557 -11.62 25.80 14.21
N TYR A 558 -10.93 26.91 13.96
CA TYR A 558 -9.85 27.06 12.96
C TYR A 558 -8.47 26.97 13.64
N ILE A 559 -7.61 26.00 13.29
CA ILE A 559 -6.20 25.94 13.75
C ILE A 559 -5.32 25.57 12.55
N ALA A 560 -4.45 26.47 12.10
CA ALA A 560 -3.38 26.21 11.11
C ALA A 560 -3.80 25.35 9.89
N GLY A 561 -4.99 25.60 9.34
CA GLY A 561 -5.50 24.90 8.14
C GLY A 561 -6.08 23.49 8.37
N LYS A 562 -6.44 23.10 9.61
CA LYS A 562 -7.17 21.86 9.90
C LYS A 562 -8.38 22.13 10.82
N VAL A 563 -9.49 21.44 10.57
CA VAL A 563 -10.64 21.34 11.48
C VAL A 563 -10.53 19.99 12.21
N PRO A 564 -10.14 19.96 13.50
CA PRO A 564 -10.21 18.72 14.26
C PRO A 564 -11.66 18.35 14.56
N ALA A 565 -11.95 17.05 14.57
CA ALA A 565 -13.22 16.53 15.04
C ALA A 565 -13.41 16.90 16.53
N MET A 566 -14.52 17.56 16.86
CA MET A 566 -14.86 17.86 18.26
C MET A 566 -15.27 16.57 18.97
N ALA A 567 -14.63 16.32 20.12
CA ALA A 567 -15.22 15.48 21.15
C ALA A 567 -16.47 16.19 21.68
N GLY A 568 -17.62 15.52 21.65
CA GLY A 568 -18.77 15.98 22.42
C GLY A 568 -18.39 15.99 23.89
N GLY A 569 -18.35 17.17 24.51
CA GLY A 569 -18.00 17.34 25.92
C GLY A 569 -18.87 16.44 26.81
N THR A 570 -18.25 15.82 27.81
CA THR A 570 -18.98 15.06 28.84
C THR A 570 -19.91 16.00 29.61
N LEU A 571 -20.95 15.44 30.26
CA LEU A 571 -21.82 16.23 31.16
C LEU A 571 -21.01 16.92 32.27
N GLU A 572 -19.98 16.23 32.80
CA GLU A 572 -19.08 16.79 33.81
C GLU A 572 -18.24 17.95 33.28
N HIS A 573 -17.73 17.89 32.05
CA HIS A 573 -17.02 19.01 31.44
C HIS A 573 -17.94 20.24 31.34
N SER A 574 -19.17 20.07 30.85
CA SER A 574 -20.15 21.16 30.73
C SER A 574 -20.51 21.76 32.10
N ARG A 575 -20.65 20.92 33.13
CA ARG A 575 -20.93 21.34 34.50
C ARG A 575 -19.79 22.18 35.09
N LEU A 576 -18.55 21.70 34.98
CA LEU A 576 -17.37 22.40 35.51
C LEU A 576 -17.14 23.74 34.82
N VAL A 577 -17.30 23.81 33.49
CA VAL A 577 -17.21 25.08 32.74
C VAL A 577 -18.28 26.07 33.20
N ALA A 578 -19.52 25.62 33.40
CA ALA A 578 -20.61 26.47 33.86
C ALA A 578 -20.37 27.01 35.28
N GLU A 579 -19.94 26.14 36.21
CA GLU A 579 -19.65 26.51 37.61
C GLU A 579 -18.49 27.51 37.68
N LEU A 580 -17.36 27.20 37.03
CA LEU A 580 -16.21 28.10 36.96
C LEU A 580 -16.58 29.44 36.31
N GLY A 581 -17.34 29.41 35.22
CA GLY A 581 -17.82 30.61 34.56
C GLY A 581 -18.67 31.49 35.49
N SER A 582 -19.53 30.88 36.33
CA SER A 582 -20.33 31.60 37.32
C SER A 582 -19.45 32.20 38.42
N MET A 583 -18.59 31.39 39.04
CA MET A 583 -17.69 31.85 40.09
C MET A 583 -16.79 33.00 39.63
N LEU A 584 -16.25 32.93 38.41
CA LEU A 584 -15.44 34.01 37.84
C LEU A 584 -16.25 35.27 37.59
N ARG A 585 -17.50 35.16 37.15
CA ARG A 585 -18.37 36.33 36.92
C ARG A 585 -18.71 37.03 38.23
N ASP A 586 -19.09 36.27 39.25
CA ASP A 586 -19.47 36.80 40.56
C ASP A 586 -18.27 37.46 41.25
N ALA A 587 -17.09 36.83 41.19
CA ALA A 587 -15.88 37.37 41.82
C ALA A 587 -15.32 38.62 41.12
N LEU A 588 -15.61 38.80 39.82
CA LEU A 588 -15.10 39.92 39.02
C LEU A 588 -16.18 40.98 38.72
N GLU A 589 -17.37 40.84 39.32
CA GLU A 589 -18.50 41.74 39.10
C GLU A 589 -18.17 43.18 39.52
N GLY A 590 -18.54 44.16 38.70
CA GLY A 590 -18.29 45.58 38.96
C GLY A 590 -16.83 46.04 38.77
N GLY A 591 -15.90 45.12 38.48
CA GLY A 591 -14.49 45.40 38.20
C GLY A 591 -14.18 45.70 36.71
N PRO A 592 -12.90 45.95 36.37
CA PRO A 592 -12.47 46.17 35.00
C PRO A 592 -12.38 44.88 34.16
N CYS A 593 -12.62 43.72 34.77
CA CYS A 593 -12.48 42.41 34.14
C CYS A 593 -13.78 41.94 33.50
N ARG A 594 -13.68 41.21 32.38
CA ARG A 594 -14.83 40.58 31.71
C ARG A 594 -14.54 39.10 31.48
N VAL A 595 -15.47 38.25 31.89
CA VAL A 595 -15.45 36.80 31.64
C VAL A 595 -16.13 36.51 30.31
N LEU A 596 -15.48 35.71 29.48
CA LEU A 596 -15.94 35.26 28.18
C LEU A 596 -15.99 33.72 28.18
N THR A 597 -16.98 33.16 27.48
CA THR A 597 -17.22 31.71 27.40
C THR A 597 -16.63 31.12 26.11
N ALA A 598 -16.87 29.81 25.90
CA ALA A 598 -16.31 28.98 24.83
C ALA A 598 -16.33 29.60 23.42
N ASP A 599 -17.28 30.48 23.12
CA ASP A 599 -17.44 31.17 21.83
C ASP A 599 -16.37 32.24 21.57
N ALA A 600 -15.56 32.59 22.57
CA ALA A 600 -14.54 33.64 22.45
C ALA A 600 -13.28 33.14 21.73
N ARG A 601 -13.24 33.33 20.41
CA ARG A 601 -12.03 33.10 19.60
C ARG A 601 -10.87 33.97 20.10
N ILE A 602 -9.71 33.37 20.36
CA ILE A 602 -8.45 34.04 20.71
C ILE A 602 -7.48 33.92 19.53
N ARG A 603 -6.91 35.05 19.12
CA ARG A 603 -5.84 35.13 18.10
C ARG A 603 -4.48 35.23 18.81
N ILE A 604 -3.59 34.27 18.54
CA ILE A 604 -2.21 34.28 19.00
C ILE A 604 -1.29 34.72 17.85
N GLU A 605 -1.05 36.02 17.76
CA GLU A 605 -0.28 36.62 16.65
C GLU A 605 1.14 36.04 16.52
N ALA A 606 1.77 35.66 17.64
CA ALA A 606 3.16 35.16 17.66
C ALA A 606 3.38 33.81 16.96
N VAL A 607 2.32 33.06 16.68
CA VAL A 607 2.37 31.76 15.97
C VAL A 607 1.34 31.65 14.84
N ASP A 608 0.62 32.74 14.56
CA ASP A 608 -0.48 32.79 13.57
C ASP A 608 -1.52 31.66 13.78
N VAL A 609 -2.01 31.54 15.02
CA VAL A 609 -3.01 30.54 15.41
C VAL A 609 -4.23 31.21 16.03
N ASP A 610 -5.42 30.82 15.57
CA ASP A 610 -6.67 31.09 16.27
C ASP A 610 -7.08 29.86 17.09
N THR A 611 -7.68 30.04 18.26
CA THR A 611 -8.23 28.94 19.05
C THR A 611 -9.25 29.43 20.08
N TYR A 612 -9.98 28.52 20.73
CA TYR A 612 -11.13 28.83 21.60
C TYR A 612 -10.95 28.20 22.99
N PRO A 613 -10.64 28.96 24.04
CA PRO A 613 -10.57 28.38 25.37
C PRO A 613 -11.96 28.03 25.87
N ASP A 614 -12.05 27.20 26.92
CA ASP A 614 -13.35 26.95 27.57
C ASP A 614 -13.86 28.23 28.27
N LEU A 615 -12.96 28.98 28.90
CA LEU A 615 -13.23 30.32 29.43
C LEU A 615 -12.02 31.25 29.22
N ALA A 616 -12.28 32.54 29.05
CA ALA A 616 -11.25 33.58 29.05
C ALA A 616 -11.67 34.76 29.93
N VAL A 617 -10.71 35.43 30.56
CA VAL A 617 -10.92 36.70 31.26
C VAL A 617 -10.05 37.76 30.63
N VAL A 618 -10.64 38.92 30.35
CA VAL A 618 -9.94 40.10 29.83
C VAL A 618 -9.95 41.17 30.91
N HIS A 619 -8.78 41.69 31.29
CA HIS A 619 -8.66 42.87 32.13
C HIS A 619 -8.67 44.13 31.26
N GLY A 620 -9.68 44.98 31.41
CA GLY A 620 -9.87 46.21 30.62
C GLY A 620 -10.66 46.01 29.33
N PRO A 621 -10.62 46.97 28.39
CA PRO A 621 -11.37 46.89 27.14
C PRO A 621 -10.85 45.74 26.25
N PRO A 622 -11.73 44.86 25.72
CA PRO A 622 -11.34 43.84 24.76
C PRO A 622 -10.72 44.45 23.49
N LYS A 623 -9.54 43.97 23.12
CA LYS A 623 -8.90 44.24 21.84
C LYS A 623 -9.17 43.06 20.93
N VAL A 624 -9.74 43.33 19.77
CA VAL A 624 -10.08 42.30 18.78
C VAL A 624 -9.35 42.53 17.47
N ALA A 625 -8.99 41.45 16.80
CA ALA A 625 -8.38 41.49 15.47
C ALA A 625 -9.40 42.00 14.44
N ALA A 626 -8.97 42.83 13.50
CA ALA A 626 -9.87 43.51 12.54
C ALA A 626 -10.49 42.55 11.51
N ASP A 627 -9.79 41.47 11.20
CA ASP A 627 -10.15 40.42 10.25
C ASP A 627 -11.09 39.38 10.88
N THR A 628 -10.74 38.86 12.05
CA THR A 628 -11.44 37.72 12.67
C THR A 628 -12.31 38.10 13.86
N HIS A 629 -12.28 39.34 14.33
CA HIS A 629 -12.93 39.74 15.60
C HIS A 629 -12.47 38.88 16.80
N ALA A 630 -11.35 38.17 16.67
CA ALA A 630 -10.78 37.33 17.71
C ALA A 630 -10.12 38.18 18.79
N LEU A 631 -10.26 37.79 20.06
CA LEU A 631 -9.66 38.45 21.20
C LEU A 631 -8.12 38.35 21.14
N LEU A 632 -7.46 39.49 21.31
CA LEU A 632 -6.00 39.63 21.27
C LEU A 632 -5.38 39.79 22.66
N ASN A 633 -6.16 40.19 23.67
CA ASN A 633 -5.64 40.55 24.99
C ASN A 633 -6.25 39.78 26.19
N PRO A 634 -6.37 38.44 26.16
CA PRO A 634 -6.77 37.68 27.35
C PRO A 634 -5.73 37.83 28.47
N THR A 635 -6.20 37.92 29.72
CA THR A 635 -5.38 38.01 30.94
C THR A 635 -5.34 36.68 31.69
N LEU A 636 -6.46 35.94 31.70
CA LEU A 636 -6.57 34.55 32.16
C LEU A 636 -7.24 33.71 31.08
N ILE A 637 -6.76 32.49 30.90
CA ILE A 637 -7.39 31.46 30.07
C ILE A 637 -7.61 30.22 30.93
N VAL A 638 -8.76 29.57 30.80
CA VAL A 638 -9.12 28.35 31.52
C VAL A 638 -9.45 27.23 30.54
N GLU A 639 -8.96 26.02 30.83
CA GLU A 639 -9.31 24.78 30.12
C GLU A 639 -9.70 23.70 31.12
N VAL A 640 -10.83 23.03 30.85
CA VAL A 640 -11.32 21.87 31.59
C VAL A 640 -10.89 20.62 30.83
N LEU A 641 -9.92 19.90 31.39
CA LEU A 641 -9.21 18.81 30.72
C LEU A 641 -10.15 17.64 30.38
N ALA A 642 -10.32 17.37 29.09
CA ALA A 642 -10.97 16.16 28.60
C ALA A 642 -9.95 15.03 28.37
N ARG A 643 -10.31 13.75 28.61
CA ARG A 643 -9.39 12.61 28.36
C ARG A 643 -8.81 12.58 26.94
N SER A 644 -9.57 13.05 25.95
CA SER A 644 -9.15 13.09 24.54
C SER A 644 -8.29 14.29 24.17
N THR A 645 -8.31 15.39 24.94
CA THR A 645 -7.60 16.65 24.60
C THR A 645 -6.56 17.05 25.63
N GLU A 646 -6.47 16.37 26.78
CA GLU A 646 -5.58 16.71 27.89
C GLU A 646 -4.12 16.89 27.44
N ALA A 647 -3.59 15.99 26.63
CA ALA A 647 -2.21 16.09 26.13
C ALA A 647 -1.99 17.35 25.26
N TYR A 648 -3.01 17.75 24.49
CA TYR A 648 -2.97 18.95 23.65
C TYR A 648 -3.09 20.23 24.49
N ASP A 649 -4.04 20.27 25.43
CA ASP A 649 -4.30 21.42 26.30
C ASP A 649 -3.13 21.69 27.25
N ARG A 650 -2.48 20.64 27.78
CA ARG A 650 -1.25 20.74 28.59
C ARG A 650 0.00 21.11 27.78
N GLY A 651 0.10 20.59 26.56
CA GLY A 651 1.30 20.69 25.73
C GLY A 651 1.24 21.86 24.76
N LEU A 652 0.79 21.55 23.53
CA LEU A 652 0.91 22.43 22.39
C LEU A 652 0.09 23.72 22.56
N LYS A 653 -1.14 23.62 23.05
CA LYS A 653 -2.05 24.76 23.24
C LYS A 653 -1.53 25.73 24.31
N ALA A 654 -1.10 25.21 25.46
CA ALA A 654 -0.44 25.99 26.50
C ALA A 654 0.82 26.69 25.97
N SER A 655 1.59 26.04 25.09
CA SER A 655 2.77 26.66 24.47
C SER A 655 2.43 27.86 23.58
N TYR A 656 1.26 27.86 22.92
CA TYR A 656 0.79 29.00 22.13
C TYR A 656 0.29 30.14 23.00
N PHE A 657 -0.60 29.84 23.95
CA PHE A 657 -1.17 30.84 24.83
C PHE A 657 -0.12 31.61 25.63
N ARG A 658 0.93 30.93 26.10
CA ARG A 658 2.04 31.58 26.84
C ARG A 658 2.81 32.63 26.01
N ARG A 659 2.64 32.66 24.69
CA ARG A 659 3.21 33.70 23.81
C ARG A 659 2.35 34.96 23.73
N ILE A 660 1.12 34.95 24.25
CA ILE A 660 0.28 36.14 24.31
C ILE A 660 0.86 37.10 25.34
N PRO A 661 1.20 38.36 24.97
CA PRO A 661 1.83 39.30 25.88
C PRO A 661 0.98 39.66 27.11
N SER A 662 -0.34 39.73 26.95
CA SER A 662 -1.27 40.09 28.03
C SER A 662 -1.58 38.95 28.99
N LEU A 663 -1.29 37.70 28.62
CA LEU A 663 -1.65 36.54 29.43
C LEU A 663 -0.77 36.47 30.67
N GLN A 664 -1.40 36.50 31.85
CA GLN A 664 -0.74 36.40 33.14
C GLN A 664 -0.95 35.04 33.80
N ALA A 665 -2.05 34.35 33.46
CA ALA A 665 -2.42 33.09 34.08
C ALA A 665 -3.07 32.13 33.07
N TYR A 666 -2.76 30.84 33.18
CA TYR A 666 -3.39 29.75 32.42
C TYR A 666 -3.79 28.64 33.40
N LEU A 667 -5.09 28.42 33.56
CA LEU A 667 -5.66 27.50 34.54
C LEU A 667 -6.15 26.23 33.85
N LEU A 668 -5.64 25.08 34.27
CA LEU A 668 -6.12 23.77 33.87
C LEU A 668 -6.94 23.16 35.02
N VAL A 669 -8.09 22.59 34.69
CA VAL A 669 -9.02 21.98 35.64
C VAL A 669 -9.25 20.52 35.26
N ALA A 670 -8.89 19.59 36.15
CA ALA A 670 -9.06 18.16 35.88
C ALA A 670 -10.52 17.73 36.02
N GLN A 671 -11.11 17.07 35.02
CA GLN A 671 -12.50 16.61 35.16
C GLN A 671 -12.66 15.33 36.02
N ASP A 672 -11.59 14.56 36.21
CA ASP A 672 -11.63 13.21 36.81
C ASP A 672 -11.24 13.17 38.29
N ARG A 673 -10.73 14.28 38.83
CA ARG A 673 -10.32 14.44 40.23
C ARG A 673 -10.32 15.93 40.62
N PRO A 674 -10.54 16.29 41.90
CA PRO A 674 -10.47 17.67 42.35
C PRO A 674 -9.02 18.19 42.33
N LEU A 675 -8.60 18.73 41.19
CA LEU A 675 -7.25 19.28 40.98
C LEU A 675 -7.32 20.51 40.07
N LEU A 676 -6.65 21.58 40.51
CA LEU A 676 -6.40 22.78 39.72
C LEU A 676 -4.90 22.92 39.50
N GLU A 677 -4.51 23.24 38.27
CA GLU A 677 -3.12 23.50 37.88
C GLU A 677 -3.04 24.88 37.24
N LEU A 678 -2.42 25.83 37.93
CA LEU A 678 -2.28 27.20 37.48
C LEU A 678 -0.86 27.47 37.02
N GLN A 679 -0.71 27.84 35.75
CA GLN A 679 0.54 28.39 35.24
C GLN A 679 0.50 29.91 35.33
N VAL A 680 1.41 30.52 36.08
CA VAL A 680 1.49 31.99 36.27
C VAL A 680 2.76 32.53 35.63
N ARG A 681 2.64 33.66 34.94
CA ARG A 681 3.78 34.34 34.33
C ARG A 681 4.60 35.09 35.39
N GLU A 682 5.89 34.80 35.47
CA GLU A 682 6.85 35.50 36.34
C GLU A 682 7.62 36.59 35.56
N ARG A 683 8.56 37.29 36.21
CA ARG A 683 9.47 38.22 35.52
C ARG A 683 10.25 37.52 34.40
N GLY A 684 10.01 37.94 33.16
CA GLY A 684 10.58 37.41 31.92
C GLY A 684 9.61 36.51 31.16
N ASP A 685 10.12 35.53 30.42
CA ASP A 685 9.32 34.47 29.76
C ASP A 685 9.26 33.17 30.58
N ARG A 686 9.40 33.28 31.92
CA ARG A 686 9.30 32.15 32.85
C ARG A 686 7.88 32.01 33.38
N TRP A 687 7.45 30.76 33.55
CA TRP A 687 6.14 30.39 34.07
C TRP A 687 6.30 29.45 35.25
N ALA A 688 5.66 29.76 36.37
CA ALA A 688 5.58 28.89 37.54
C ALA A 688 4.30 28.05 37.48
N LEU A 689 4.38 26.78 37.90
CA LEU A 689 3.23 25.90 38.06
C LEU A 689 2.85 25.83 39.54
N LEU A 690 1.59 26.14 39.85
CA LEU A 690 1.00 26.00 41.17
C LEU A 690 -0.14 24.96 41.07
N GLU A 691 -0.21 24.07 42.06
CA GLU A 691 -1.25 23.04 42.13
C GLU A 691 -2.07 23.22 43.39
N ALA A 692 -3.39 23.00 43.30
CA ALA A 692 -4.28 22.95 44.45
C ALA A 692 -5.22 21.75 44.33
N GLY A 693 -5.23 20.92 45.36
CA GLY A 693 -6.11 19.76 45.52
C GLY A 693 -7.24 19.99 46.54
N PRO A 694 -7.92 18.93 46.99
CA PRO A 694 -9.05 19.03 47.92
C PRO A 694 -8.72 19.82 49.20
N GLY A 695 -9.65 20.67 49.66
CA GLY A 695 -9.49 21.51 50.85
C GLY A 695 -8.51 22.68 50.71
N GLN A 696 -7.90 22.87 49.53
CA GLN A 696 -6.96 23.95 49.27
C GLN A 696 -7.61 25.09 48.47
N ARG A 697 -6.94 26.24 48.49
CA ARG A 697 -7.29 27.44 47.71
C ARG A 697 -6.15 27.83 46.80
N LEU A 698 -6.50 28.42 45.67
CA LEU A 698 -5.58 28.83 44.63
C LEU A 698 -5.83 30.30 44.28
N THR A 699 -4.80 31.12 44.46
CA THR A 699 -4.88 32.57 44.25
C THR A 699 -4.28 32.96 42.91
N ILE A 700 -5.04 33.70 42.09
CA ILE A 700 -4.58 34.33 40.86
C ILE A 700 -4.34 35.81 41.14
N GLU A 701 -3.13 36.14 41.60
CA GLU A 701 -2.77 37.48 42.06
C GLU A 701 -3.04 38.57 41.01
N ALA A 702 -2.81 38.28 39.72
CA ALA A 702 -3.00 39.22 38.63
C ALA A 702 -4.47 39.69 38.44
N LEU A 703 -5.43 38.98 39.03
CA LEU A 703 -6.84 39.29 38.99
C LEU A 703 -7.45 39.48 40.39
N GLU A 704 -6.63 39.47 41.44
CA GLU A 704 -7.08 39.49 42.85
C GLU A 704 -8.16 38.42 43.15
N LEU A 705 -8.04 37.26 42.50
CA LEU A 705 -9.03 36.19 42.53
C LEU A 705 -8.55 35.03 43.40
N GLU A 706 -9.41 34.53 44.29
CA GLU A 706 -9.17 33.31 45.08
C GLU A 706 -10.19 32.23 44.69
N LEU A 707 -9.69 31.05 44.31
CA LEU A 707 -10.51 29.90 43.92
C LEU A 707 -10.40 28.79 44.96
N GLU A 708 -11.52 28.39 45.55
CA GLU A 708 -11.59 27.23 46.45
C GLU A 708 -11.88 25.96 45.65
N VAL A 709 -11.00 24.96 45.73
CA VAL A 709 -11.12 23.72 44.94
C VAL A 709 -12.45 23.03 45.22
N ASP A 710 -12.80 22.84 46.50
CA ASP A 710 -14.02 22.14 46.90
C ASP A 710 -15.30 22.87 46.48
N ALA A 711 -15.26 24.18 46.22
CA ALA A 711 -16.39 24.94 45.71
C ALA A 711 -16.65 24.61 44.22
N ILE A 712 -15.59 24.50 43.40
CA ILE A 712 -15.67 24.18 41.97
C ILE A 712 -16.21 22.76 41.73
N TYR A 713 -15.81 21.81 42.58
CA TYR A 713 -16.19 20.40 42.46
C TYR A 713 -17.45 20.03 43.25
N ARG A 714 -18.16 21.00 43.85
CA ARG A 714 -19.38 20.73 44.61
C ARG A 714 -20.47 20.17 43.68
N GLU A 715 -21.06 19.03 44.04
CA GLU A 715 -22.20 18.47 43.31
C GLU A 715 -23.42 19.39 43.45
N ALA A 716 -23.65 20.26 42.47
CA ALA A 716 -24.88 21.03 42.35
C ALA A 716 -25.90 20.25 41.50
N LEU A 717 -26.42 19.14 42.02
CA LEU A 717 -27.70 18.58 41.58
C LEU A 717 -28.51 18.15 42.80
N SER A 718 -29.00 19.15 43.56
CA SER A 718 -30.11 18.95 44.48
C SER A 718 -31.40 19.49 43.86
N ALA A 719 -32.30 18.53 43.56
CA ALA A 719 -33.71 18.62 43.16
C ALA A 719 -34.02 18.96 41.69
#